data_AF-A0A943WY28-F1
#
_entry.id   AF-A0A943WY28-F1
#
_cell.length_a   1.000
_cell.length_b   1.000
_cell.length_c   1.000
_cell.angle_alpha   90.00
_cell.angle_beta   90.00
_cell.angle_gamma   90.00
#
_symmetry.space_group_name_H-M   'P 1'
#
loop_
_entity.id
_entity.type
_entity.pdbx_description
1 polymer ?
#
loop_
_entity_poly.entity_id
_entity_poly.type
_entity_poly.pdbx_seq_one_letter_code
_entity_poly.pdbx_strand_id
1 'polypeptide(L)'
;MGSDIKNSERKKVRRTISKGIFLSFLYAASFSIFSCANFNTPVKEFFERYTDTAAIEIKQMNDPYEIDASGMMCYGSDSDKSIDLYLRNPQMYDISFGYSYDLKGLSSVLPASSVPFTIVQNPRDKARATLTFKKDFLEAVDIGSFTVDSIIKKNISGNITLVEKETRRPFDSFHIELRADSVPPSIERATFQMDKDPSDPDSQYVVCFFMPCFENGSVHNKDTKTIFVNGRPFYFDPATAEALYRDSSLSEKEVSFDKTKPSLVPIVQAGFKISFDETIIPVELSGVKYKPLYYKTGIRPSNQEVRFTFSIVDDSGLSSSTIISNKAKELSPPVLENGTVFTAEEDSGYYSFKITHNGQTTDDSSAGFVYINSVVENASDSLDITKDSQYGTSVLKLKPGNYNIEAYASKNNFVSSDPASVSGIRVRRPAIYYVRANGNDTEGLGSKQKPFATIQKAIREINNNEDIDVNTQVYIRLMSNIQVSDTIEFSDKTLSSVNVKNITVEPYGIGNAKISLGGVADKILIDAQLKAAGAKLTLNNITLENGCTETAPSTSSLIYSDADNSLIMNNVTIQNSAVQSSACIVGNSGPAEMNNCTVKKCYGENNLIYGSSLTIKNCSITGNKAKCIVYNNGNMKLIDSAVSDNTIINGDSDIGAILTMAQKTTTLGGKVIIKNNKTSDGVQRNFTYNDDSNSKTIQIDSPLTGSDIHISYVGTTPPGYGKSLTFTSGYSTNLKANPETIFTSDDGFVIGWNDIKTEAALYSSAVRPGIQMVGDIKSLKEQLEKHINDSKYTMYSSTFEASSSNISDKTLFNIKSLNVSIDGGDKDRRGKIDLKSVQGRAFTISGDSDVKISNIDFTSDHDGSDYKPAYYGKYHGTGILVKSGAVVTIENCTFEKLSVDINRWEDSPNTGFAGIIEVEDGGKVIIKNCFIKNSRLLSNGSWGGAVCIQEGGKAEISYTTIEEIRGGHAGGALMVLGECKMQNCIISSNTSGDGAGIYLYND
;
A
#
# COMPACT_ATOMS: atom_id res chain seq x y z
N MET A 1 -17.71 -52.20 60.16
CA MET A 1 -16.98 -53.49 60.06
C MET A 1 -16.91 -53.83 58.58
N GLY A 2 -15.79 -53.84 57.88
CA GLY A 2 -14.38 -53.74 58.20
C GLY A 2 -13.63 -54.34 57.02
N SER A 3 -12.49 -53.73 56.67
CA SER A 3 -11.45 -54.22 55.75
C SER A 3 -11.41 -53.63 54.33
N ASP A 4 -11.13 -52.32 54.28
CA ASP A 4 -10.07 -51.82 53.40
C ASP A 4 -8.68 -52.24 53.92
N ILE A 5 -7.68 -52.22 53.03
CA ILE A 5 -6.26 -52.59 53.22
C ILE A 5 -5.96 -54.06 52.85
N LYS A 6 -5.75 -54.32 51.54
CA LYS A 6 -4.71 -55.28 51.05
C LYS A 6 -4.53 -55.38 49.52
N ASN A 7 -4.68 -54.30 48.74
CA ASN A 7 -4.45 -54.38 47.28
C ASN A 7 -3.46 -53.37 46.68
N SER A 8 -2.80 -52.51 47.47
CA SER A 8 -1.84 -51.53 46.91
C SER A 8 -0.38 -52.02 46.82
N GLU A 9 0.02 -53.13 47.45
CA GLU A 9 1.43 -53.58 47.45
C GLU A 9 1.78 -54.67 46.42
N ARG A 10 0.82 -55.31 45.75
CA ARG A 10 1.12 -56.35 44.73
C ARG A 10 1.42 -55.82 43.32
N LYS A 11 1.27 -54.51 43.07
CA LYS A 11 1.53 -53.90 41.75
C LYS A 11 2.93 -53.30 41.56
N LYS A 12 3.77 -53.22 42.61
CA LYS A 12 5.11 -52.60 42.52
C LYS A 12 6.29 -53.57 42.35
N VAL A 13 6.11 -54.88 42.55
CA VAL A 13 7.24 -55.85 42.51
C VAL A 13 7.36 -56.63 41.19
N ARG A 14 6.33 -56.65 40.33
CA ARG A 14 6.41 -57.31 38.99
C ARG A 14 6.92 -56.43 37.85
N ARG A 15 7.21 -55.14 38.08
CA ARG A 15 7.60 -54.19 37.01
C ARG A 15 9.11 -53.96 36.84
N THR A 16 9.97 -54.55 37.68
CA THR A 16 11.42 -54.31 37.62
C THR A 16 12.21 -55.49 37.04
N ILE A 17 11.68 -56.72 37.05
CA ILE A 17 12.42 -57.91 36.59
C ILE A 17 12.17 -58.24 35.09
N SER A 18 11.08 -57.76 34.47
CA SER A 18 10.85 -57.98 33.02
C SER A 18 11.53 -56.93 32.11
N LYS A 19 11.99 -55.80 32.66
CA LYS A 19 12.67 -54.75 31.88
C LYS A 19 14.16 -55.03 31.66
N GLY A 20 14.81 -55.78 32.56
CA GLY A 20 16.23 -56.13 32.44
C GLY A 20 16.51 -57.17 31.35
N ILE A 21 15.61 -58.15 31.16
CA ILE A 21 15.83 -59.24 30.19
C ILE A 21 15.47 -58.81 28.76
N PHE A 22 14.48 -57.92 28.60
CA PHE A 22 14.06 -57.40 27.28
C PHE A 22 15.09 -56.42 26.69
N LEU A 23 15.78 -55.63 27.53
CA LEU A 23 16.81 -54.69 27.08
C LEU A 23 18.11 -55.40 26.66
N SER A 24 18.45 -56.51 27.31
CA SER A 24 19.58 -57.38 26.92
C SER A 24 19.32 -58.13 25.62
N PHE A 25 18.07 -58.52 25.36
CA PHE A 25 17.67 -59.15 24.09
C PHE A 25 17.68 -58.15 22.92
N LEU A 26 17.32 -56.89 23.16
CA LEU A 26 17.43 -55.81 22.17
C LEU A 26 18.90 -55.47 21.85
N TYR A 27 19.82 -55.48 22.84
CA TYR A 27 21.25 -55.27 22.59
C TYR A 27 21.93 -56.47 21.89
N ALA A 28 21.55 -57.71 22.21
CA ALA A 28 22.07 -58.91 21.54
C ALA A 28 21.51 -59.09 20.12
N ALA A 29 20.24 -58.73 19.88
CA ALA A 29 19.68 -58.70 18.53
C ALA A 29 20.31 -57.60 17.66
N SER A 30 20.73 -56.48 18.26
CA SER A 30 21.45 -55.40 17.56
C SER A 30 22.86 -55.80 17.10
N PHE A 31 23.54 -56.72 17.80
CA PHE A 31 24.86 -57.24 17.38
C PHE A 31 24.77 -58.38 16.36
N SER A 32 23.58 -58.95 16.15
CA SER A 32 23.34 -60.02 15.17
C SER A 32 23.11 -59.48 13.75
N ILE A 33 22.92 -58.17 13.59
CA ILE A 33 22.66 -57.50 12.30
C ILE A 33 23.96 -57.04 11.60
N PHE A 34 25.13 -57.28 12.21
CA PHE A 34 26.44 -56.98 11.62
C PHE A 34 27.16 -58.21 11.06
N SER A 35 26.51 -59.38 10.93
CA SER A 35 27.07 -60.44 10.09
C SER A 35 26.81 -60.09 8.62
N CYS A 36 27.87 -59.66 7.93
CA CYS A 36 27.91 -59.28 6.51
C CYS A 36 27.61 -60.42 5.51
N ALA A 37 26.74 -61.37 5.87
CA ALA A 37 26.36 -62.52 5.05
C ALA A 37 24.91 -62.44 4.52
N ASN A 38 24.11 -61.46 4.95
CA ASN A 38 22.71 -61.31 4.52
C ASN A 38 22.45 -60.15 3.55
N PHE A 39 23.47 -59.42 3.13
CA PHE A 39 23.34 -58.43 2.06
C PHE A 39 23.50 -59.14 0.71
N ASN A 40 22.40 -59.67 0.16
CA ASN A 40 22.33 -60.15 -1.23
C ASN A 40 22.39 -59.00 -2.27
N THR A 41 22.85 -57.81 -1.86
CA THR A 41 23.08 -56.63 -2.70
C THR A 41 24.37 -55.96 -2.21
N PRO A 42 25.33 -55.60 -3.07
CA PRO A 42 26.52 -54.86 -2.67
C PRO A 42 26.14 -53.65 -1.81
N VAL A 43 26.79 -53.48 -0.65
CA VAL A 43 26.50 -52.39 0.31
C VAL A 43 26.45 -51.02 -0.39
N LYS A 44 27.32 -50.82 -1.38
CA LYS A 44 27.33 -49.64 -2.25
C LYS A 44 26.00 -49.43 -2.99
N GLU A 45 25.51 -50.45 -3.69
CA GLU A 45 24.24 -50.39 -4.45
C GLU A 45 23.04 -50.21 -3.52
N PHE A 46 23.08 -50.78 -2.32
CA PHE A 46 22.07 -50.53 -1.30
C PHE A 46 22.06 -49.05 -0.90
N PHE A 47 23.20 -48.48 -0.52
CA PHE A 47 23.26 -47.06 -0.17
C PHE A 47 22.89 -46.15 -1.34
N GLU A 48 23.43 -46.40 -2.53
CA GLU A 48 23.10 -45.63 -3.75
C GLU A 48 21.61 -45.69 -4.07
N ARG A 49 20.96 -46.86 -3.93
CA ARG A 49 19.50 -46.97 -4.07
C ARG A 49 18.79 -46.03 -3.09
N TYR A 50 19.14 -46.04 -1.80
CA TYR A 50 18.44 -45.25 -0.79
C TYR A 50 18.87 -43.78 -0.72
N THR A 51 19.97 -43.38 -1.36
CA THR A 51 20.47 -41.99 -1.35
C THR A 51 20.42 -41.28 -2.70
N ASP A 52 20.34 -41.96 -3.84
CA ASP A 52 20.46 -41.38 -5.20
C ASP A 52 19.30 -41.77 -6.16
N THR A 53 18.26 -42.44 -5.65
CA THR A 53 17.06 -42.75 -6.46
C THR A 53 15.80 -42.19 -5.81
N ALA A 54 14.81 -41.85 -6.65
CA ALA A 54 13.46 -41.56 -6.18
C ALA A 54 12.56 -42.80 -6.34
N ALA A 55 11.68 -43.06 -5.38
CA ALA A 55 10.66 -44.10 -5.50
C ALA A 55 9.41 -43.75 -4.68
N ILE A 56 8.25 -44.26 -5.07
CA ILE A 56 7.04 -44.20 -4.22
C ILE A 56 7.13 -45.34 -3.21
N GLU A 57 7.08 -45.01 -1.91
CA GLU A 57 7.17 -45.99 -0.82
C GLU A 57 5.78 -46.29 -0.23
N ILE A 58 4.93 -45.27 -0.11
CA ILE A 58 3.62 -45.38 0.53
C ILE A 58 2.58 -44.71 -0.37
N LYS A 59 1.46 -45.41 -0.58
CA LYS A 59 0.22 -44.84 -1.09
C LYS A 59 -0.77 -44.68 0.06
N GLN A 60 -1.45 -43.55 0.12
CA GLN A 60 -2.52 -43.28 1.06
C GLN A 60 -3.77 -42.88 0.29
N MET A 61 -4.85 -43.62 0.50
CA MET A 61 -6.16 -43.30 -0.06
C MET A 61 -6.74 -42.15 0.78
N ASN A 62 -7.09 -41.05 0.12
CA ASN A 62 -7.66 -39.89 0.80
C ASN A 62 -9.19 -39.96 0.90
N ASP A 63 -9.80 -40.73 -0.02
CA ASP A 63 -11.24 -40.90 -0.13
C ASP A 63 -11.68 -42.28 0.37
N PRO A 64 -12.95 -42.42 0.80
CA PRO A 64 -13.53 -43.73 1.07
C PRO A 64 -13.42 -44.64 -0.15
N TYR A 65 -13.08 -45.90 0.10
CA TYR A 65 -13.02 -46.94 -0.90
C TYR A 65 -13.59 -48.22 -0.31
N GLU A 66 -14.09 -49.07 -1.19
CA GLU A 66 -14.56 -50.40 -0.82
C GLU A 66 -13.63 -51.48 -1.38
N ILE A 67 -13.78 -52.69 -0.88
CA ILE A 67 -13.07 -53.87 -1.39
C ILE A 67 -14.10 -54.79 -2.03
N ASP A 68 -13.93 -55.09 -3.31
CA ASP A 68 -14.82 -55.99 -4.03
C ASP A 68 -14.64 -57.47 -3.62
N ALA A 69 -15.47 -58.36 -4.14
CA ALA A 69 -15.40 -59.79 -3.84
C ALA A 69 -14.08 -60.45 -4.29
N SER A 70 -13.30 -59.80 -5.17
CA SER A 70 -11.99 -60.26 -5.64
C SER A 70 -10.81 -59.73 -4.81
N GLY A 71 -11.07 -58.85 -3.84
CA GLY A 71 -10.04 -58.21 -3.02
C GLY A 71 -9.45 -56.94 -3.63
N MET A 72 -10.01 -56.43 -4.73
CA MET A 72 -9.57 -55.20 -5.37
C MET A 72 -10.17 -53.97 -4.70
N MET A 73 -9.39 -52.90 -4.60
CA MET A 73 -9.92 -51.61 -4.13
C MET A 73 -10.78 -50.95 -5.21
N CYS A 74 -11.94 -50.44 -4.80
CA CYS A 74 -12.92 -49.79 -5.66
C CYS A 74 -13.16 -48.36 -5.18
N TYR A 75 -12.93 -47.39 -6.08
CA TYR A 75 -13.39 -46.02 -5.88
C TYR A 75 -14.73 -45.82 -6.55
N GLY A 76 -15.64 -45.15 -5.85
CA GLY A 76 -16.86 -44.62 -6.45
C GLY A 76 -16.57 -43.49 -7.44
N SER A 77 -17.54 -43.23 -8.32
CA SER A 77 -17.46 -42.24 -9.40
C SER A 77 -18.25 -40.95 -9.09
N ASP A 78 -18.71 -40.76 -7.86
CA ASP A 78 -19.51 -39.60 -7.43
C ASP A 78 -18.75 -38.27 -7.38
N SER A 79 -17.42 -38.32 -7.29
CA SER A 79 -16.52 -37.15 -7.26
C SER A 79 -15.15 -37.45 -7.86
N ASP A 80 -14.31 -36.42 -8.03
CA ASP A 80 -12.87 -36.61 -8.19
C ASP A 80 -12.32 -37.42 -7.01
N LYS A 81 -11.35 -38.32 -7.26
CA LYS A 81 -10.75 -39.18 -6.23
C LYS A 81 -9.23 -39.04 -6.21
N SER A 82 -8.66 -38.89 -5.02
CA SER A 82 -7.25 -38.58 -4.83
C SER A 82 -6.51 -39.64 -4.01
N ILE A 83 -5.24 -39.83 -4.36
CA ILE A 83 -4.30 -40.74 -3.69
C ILE A 83 -3.01 -39.96 -3.44
N ASP A 84 -2.63 -39.87 -2.16
CA ASP A 84 -1.35 -39.30 -1.77
C ASP A 84 -0.25 -40.35 -1.91
N LEU A 85 0.82 -39.95 -2.60
CA LEU A 85 2.01 -40.74 -2.88
C LEU A 85 3.16 -40.14 -2.08
N TYR A 86 3.71 -40.92 -1.15
CA TYR A 86 4.89 -40.54 -0.40
C TYR A 86 6.13 -41.13 -1.07
N LEU A 87 7.04 -40.23 -1.45
CA LEU A 87 8.25 -40.54 -2.17
C LEU A 87 9.44 -40.59 -1.23
N ARG A 88 10.25 -41.63 -1.35
CA ARG A 88 11.65 -41.56 -0.96
C ARG A 88 12.38 -40.77 -2.04
N ASN A 89 12.69 -39.51 -1.76
CA ASN A 89 13.37 -38.60 -2.68
C ASN A 89 14.50 -37.83 -1.95
N PRO A 90 15.59 -38.52 -1.57
CA PRO A 90 16.65 -37.97 -0.71
C PRO A 90 17.41 -36.79 -1.35
N GLN A 91 17.53 -36.76 -2.67
CA GLN A 91 18.17 -35.68 -3.42
C GLN A 91 17.19 -34.56 -3.81
N MET A 92 15.92 -34.65 -3.38
CA MET A 92 14.88 -33.67 -3.68
C MET A 92 14.69 -33.40 -5.19
N TYR A 93 14.83 -34.44 -6.02
CA TYR A 93 14.66 -34.33 -7.46
C TYR A 93 13.27 -33.79 -7.85
N ASP A 94 13.24 -33.00 -8.91
CA ASP A 94 12.02 -32.63 -9.61
C ASP A 94 11.58 -33.78 -10.52
N ILE A 95 10.47 -34.44 -10.15
CA ILE A 95 9.99 -35.63 -10.82
C ILE A 95 8.85 -35.28 -11.78
N SER A 96 8.95 -35.76 -13.02
CA SER A 96 7.82 -35.90 -13.93
C SER A 96 7.19 -37.27 -13.74
N PHE A 97 5.86 -37.29 -13.63
CA PHE A 97 5.10 -38.51 -13.47
C PHE A 97 4.38 -38.84 -14.78
N GLY A 98 4.30 -40.13 -15.07
CA GLY A 98 3.40 -40.69 -16.08
C GLY A 98 2.53 -41.76 -15.44
N TYR A 99 1.40 -42.05 -16.06
CA TYR A 99 0.55 -43.18 -15.69
C TYR A 99 0.24 -43.99 -16.94
N SER A 100 0.49 -45.29 -16.88
CA SER A 100 0.09 -46.24 -17.92
C SER A 100 -0.88 -47.25 -17.35
N TYR A 101 -2.09 -47.29 -17.91
CA TYR A 101 -3.09 -48.27 -17.54
C TYR A 101 -2.68 -49.68 -17.99
N ASP A 102 -2.97 -50.68 -17.18
CA ASP A 102 -2.79 -52.08 -17.58
C ASP A 102 -3.71 -52.43 -18.76
N LEU A 103 -4.90 -51.83 -18.77
CA LEU A 103 -5.88 -51.99 -19.84
C LEU A 103 -5.61 -51.02 -20.98
N LYS A 104 -5.20 -51.56 -22.14
CA LYS A 104 -4.97 -50.77 -23.35
C LYS A 104 -6.28 -50.14 -23.85
N GLY A 105 -6.22 -48.87 -24.26
CA GLY A 105 -7.36 -48.14 -24.82
C GLY A 105 -8.26 -47.45 -23.80
N LEU A 106 -8.04 -47.66 -22.49
CA LEU A 106 -8.85 -47.03 -21.44
C LEU A 106 -8.81 -45.49 -21.45
N SER A 107 -7.71 -44.90 -21.89
CA SER A 107 -7.60 -43.44 -22.05
C SER A 107 -8.46 -42.86 -23.17
N SER A 108 -9.06 -43.69 -24.03
CA SER A 108 -9.95 -43.26 -25.12
C SER A 108 -11.43 -43.24 -24.76
N VAL A 109 -11.77 -43.56 -23.51
CA VAL A 109 -13.15 -43.56 -22.98
C VAL A 109 -13.73 -42.15 -22.87
N LEU A 110 -12.86 -41.14 -22.76
CA LEU A 110 -13.24 -39.73 -22.83
C LEU A 110 -12.82 -39.10 -24.17
N PRO A 111 -13.46 -37.98 -24.59
CA PRO A 111 -12.99 -37.17 -25.72
C PRO A 111 -11.51 -36.79 -25.55
N ALA A 112 -10.76 -36.73 -26.65
CA ALA A 112 -9.29 -36.49 -26.64
C ALA A 112 -8.85 -35.19 -25.92
N SER A 113 -9.76 -34.24 -25.71
CA SER A 113 -9.54 -33.00 -24.97
C SER A 113 -9.62 -33.14 -23.45
N SER A 114 -10.11 -34.26 -22.94
CA SER A 114 -10.35 -34.48 -21.51
C SER A 114 -9.15 -35.13 -20.85
N VAL A 115 -8.85 -34.71 -19.62
CA VAL A 115 -7.71 -35.23 -18.85
C VAL A 115 -8.24 -36.26 -17.84
N PRO A 116 -7.95 -37.57 -18.00
CA PRO A 116 -8.51 -38.61 -17.15
C PRO A 116 -7.91 -38.63 -15.74
N PHE A 117 -6.67 -38.17 -15.59
CA PHE A 117 -5.98 -38.09 -14.32
C PHE A 117 -4.92 -36.99 -14.32
N THR A 118 -4.52 -36.56 -13.14
CA THR A 118 -3.37 -35.67 -12.92
C THR A 118 -2.49 -36.21 -11.82
N ILE A 119 -1.16 -36.11 -11.96
CA ILE A 119 -0.21 -36.39 -10.88
C ILE A 119 0.64 -35.15 -10.64
N VAL A 120 0.57 -34.58 -9.44
CA VAL A 120 1.23 -33.33 -9.10
C VAL A 120 2.16 -33.54 -7.91
N GLN A 121 3.47 -33.31 -8.10
CA GLN A 121 4.43 -33.25 -7.00
C GLN A 121 4.20 -31.99 -6.17
N ASN A 122 4.24 -32.11 -4.85
CA ASN A 122 4.15 -30.96 -3.98
C ASN A 122 5.41 -30.07 -4.17
N PRO A 123 5.24 -28.78 -4.49
CA PRO A 123 6.38 -27.91 -4.81
C PRO A 123 7.24 -27.57 -3.59
N ARG A 124 6.70 -27.71 -2.36
CA ARG A 124 7.41 -27.42 -1.10
C ARG A 124 7.92 -28.68 -0.40
N ASP A 125 7.24 -29.79 -0.60
CA ASP A 125 7.63 -31.09 -0.06
C ASP A 125 7.83 -32.08 -1.22
N LYS A 126 9.07 -32.15 -1.72
CA LYS A 126 9.43 -33.02 -2.86
C LYS A 126 9.30 -34.51 -2.55
N ALA A 127 9.03 -34.87 -1.29
CA ALA A 127 8.71 -36.22 -0.86
C ALA A 127 7.20 -36.55 -0.95
N ARG A 128 6.37 -35.67 -1.51
CA ARG A 128 4.93 -35.92 -1.71
C ARG A 128 4.46 -35.61 -3.12
N ALA A 129 3.56 -36.42 -3.64
CA ALA A 129 2.79 -36.15 -4.84
C ALA A 129 1.34 -36.62 -4.65
N THR A 130 0.40 -36.06 -5.39
CA THR A 130 -1.01 -36.48 -5.36
C THR A 130 -1.45 -36.89 -6.75
N LEU A 131 -1.92 -38.14 -6.89
CA LEU A 131 -2.62 -38.65 -8.07
C LEU A 131 -4.11 -38.37 -7.89
N THR A 132 -4.75 -37.74 -8.88
CA THR A 132 -6.20 -37.49 -8.88
C THR A 132 -6.81 -38.04 -10.16
N PHE A 133 -7.79 -38.93 -10.01
CA PHE A 133 -8.67 -39.37 -11.09
C PHE A 133 -9.88 -38.45 -11.17
N LYS A 134 -10.25 -38.03 -12.39
CA LYS A 134 -11.37 -37.11 -12.61
C LYS A 134 -12.72 -37.81 -12.60
N LYS A 135 -13.74 -37.16 -12.04
CA LYS A 135 -15.12 -37.66 -11.92
C LYS A 135 -15.63 -38.22 -13.25
N ASP A 136 -15.62 -37.40 -14.31
CA ASP A 136 -16.13 -37.80 -15.63
C ASP A 136 -15.44 -39.04 -16.19
N PHE A 137 -14.13 -39.21 -15.90
CA PHE A 137 -13.39 -40.40 -16.28
C PHE A 137 -13.86 -41.62 -15.47
N LEU A 138 -13.97 -41.48 -14.16
CA LEU A 138 -14.44 -42.54 -13.28
C LEU A 138 -15.86 -42.97 -13.65
N GLU A 139 -16.80 -42.03 -13.87
CA GLU A 139 -18.17 -42.32 -14.28
C GLU A 139 -18.21 -43.06 -15.62
N ALA A 140 -17.43 -42.60 -16.61
CA ALA A 140 -17.42 -43.23 -17.92
C ALA A 140 -16.87 -44.68 -17.91
N VAL A 141 -15.90 -44.95 -17.03
CA VAL A 141 -15.39 -46.32 -16.79
C VAL A 141 -16.40 -47.16 -16.00
N ASP A 142 -17.02 -46.60 -14.97
CA ASP A 142 -17.98 -47.26 -14.08
C ASP A 142 -19.27 -47.65 -14.81
N ILE A 143 -19.77 -46.80 -15.72
CA ILE A 143 -20.87 -47.12 -16.65
C ILE A 143 -20.53 -48.32 -17.57
N GLY A 144 -19.25 -48.68 -17.71
CA GLY A 144 -18.82 -49.74 -18.60
C GLY A 144 -19.00 -49.35 -20.07
N SER A 145 -18.72 -48.09 -20.42
CA SER A 145 -18.73 -47.58 -21.80
C SER A 145 -17.60 -48.18 -22.67
N PHE A 146 -16.74 -49.00 -22.05
CA PHE A 146 -15.60 -49.66 -22.68
C PHE A 146 -15.64 -51.16 -22.44
N THR A 147 -15.72 -51.94 -23.52
CA THR A 147 -15.66 -53.40 -23.50
C THR A 147 -14.37 -53.90 -24.13
N VAL A 148 -13.64 -54.75 -23.42
CA VAL A 148 -12.52 -55.54 -23.96
C VAL A 148 -12.86 -57.01 -23.80
N ASP A 149 -12.82 -57.77 -24.88
CA ASP A 149 -13.12 -59.21 -24.92
C ASP A 149 -14.48 -59.59 -24.28
N SER A 150 -15.50 -58.75 -24.45
CA SER A 150 -16.87 -58.95 -23.93
C SER A 150 -17.00 -58.99 -22.40
N ILE A 151 -15.97 -58.57 -21.65
CA ILE A 151 -16.01 -58.41 -20.20
C ILE A 151 -15.97 -56.92 -19.87
N ILE A 152 -16.96 -56.42 -19.13
CA ILE A 152 -16.92 -55.06 -18.57
C ILE A 152 -15.82 -55.06 -17.51
N LYS A 153 -14.68 -54.45 -17.82
CA LYS A 153 -13.58 -54.28 -16.87
C LYS A 153 -13.54 -52.84 -16.43
N LYS A 154 -14.11 -52.56 -15.25
CA LYS A 154 -14.01 -51.29 -14.51
C LYS A 154 -12.59 -51.04 -13.94
N ASN A 155 -11.57 -51.60 -14.59
CA ASN A 155 -10.21 -51.68 -14.07
C ASN A 155 -9.40 -50.44 -14.49
N ILE A 156 -8.98 -49.65 -13.51
CA ILE A 156 -8.14 -48.45 -13.71
C ILE A 156 -6.71 -48.65 -13.18
N SER A 157 -6.33 -49.89 -12.83
CA SER A 157 -4.98 -50.26 -12.41
C SER A 157 -3.94 -49.84 -13.46
N GLY A 158 -2.73 -49.55 -12.98
CA GLY A 158 -1.67 -49.09 -13.85
C GLY A 158 -0.35 -48.86 -13.14
N ASN A 159 0.64 -48.46 -13.92
CA ASN A 159 1.98 -48.16 -13.48
C ASN A 159 2.24 -46.66 -13.50
N ILE A 160 2.68 -46.13 -12.36
CA ILE A 160 3.18 -44.77 -12.22
C ILE A 160 4.67 -44.79 -12.58
N THR A 161 5.06 -44.05 -13.61
CA THR A 161 6.46 -43.91 -14.02
C THR A 161 7.02 -42.61 -13.48
N LEU A 162 8.23 -42.64 -12.93
CA LEU A 162 8.93 -41.48 -12.37
C LEU A 162 10.15 -41.15 -13.24
N VAL A 163 10.27 -39.90 -13.68
CA VAL A 163 11.40 -39.44 -14.50
C VAL A 163 11.94 -38.13 -13.93
N GLU A 164 13.24 -38.07 -13.63
CA GLU A 164 13.91 -36.83 -13.26
C GLU A 164 13.84 -35.83 -14.43
N LYS A 165 13.35 -34.61 -14.17
CA LYS A 165 13.12 -33.62 -15.24
C LYS A 165 14.37 -33.20 -15.99
N GLU A 166 15.48 -33.00 -15.27
CA GLU A 166 16.70 -32.45 -15.84
C GLU A 166 17.46 -33.47 -16.68
N THR A 167 17.74 -34.64 -16.11
CA THR A 167 18.56 -35.67 -16.75
C THR A 167 17.76 -36.64 -17.60
N ARG A 168 16.42 -36.63 -17.47
CA ARG A 168 15.50 -37.64 -18.02
C ARG A 168 15.78 -39.06 -17.52
N ARG A 169 16.52 -39.21 -16.40
CA ARG A 169 16.78 -40.49 -15.76
C ARG A 169 15.45 -41.09 -15.26
N PRO A 170 15.07 -42.30 -15.70
CA PRO A 170 13.92 -42.98 -15.16
C PRO A 170 14.25 -43.58 -13.79
N PHE A 171 13.25 -43.65 -12.91
CA PHE A 171 13.30 -44.36 -11.65
C PHE A 171 12.31 -45.53 -11.62
N ASP A 172 12.36 -46.33 -10.54
CA ASP A 172 11.49 -47.49 -10.32
C ASP A 172 10.01 -47.07 -10.44
N SER A 173 9.26 -47.74 -11.31
CA SER A 173 7.81 -47.53 -11.45
C SER A 173 7.06 -48.14 -10.26
N PHE A 174 5.91 -47.54 -9.93
CA PHE A 174 5.04 -48.03 -8.86
C PHE A 174 3.72 -48.52 -9.43
N HIS A 175 3.32 -49.75 -9.10
CA HIS A 175 2.08 -50.33 -9.57
C HIS A 175 0.94 -50.06 -8.58
N ILE A 176 -0.22 -49.64 -9.09
CA ILE A 176 -1.45 -49.50 -8.30
C ILE A 176 -2.56 -50.38 -8.86
N GLU A 177 -3.16 -51.16 -7.96
CA GLU A 177 -4.34 -51.98 -8.23
C GLU A 177 -5.60 -51.22 -7.78
N LEU A 178 -6.50 -50.91 -8.72
CA LEU A 178 -7.68 -50.08 -8.46
C LEU A 178 -8.78 -50.28 -9.52
N ARG A 179 -10.05 -50.20 -9.11
CA ARG A 179 -11.22 -50.14 -9.98
C ARG A 179 -12.02 -48.86 -9.77
N ALA A 180 -12.70 -48.41 -10.83
CA ALA A 180 -13.72 -47.36 -10.79
C ALA A 180 -15.09 -48.05 -10.75
N ASP A 181 -15.57 -48.34 -9.55
CA ASP A 181 -16.76 -49.15 -9.32
C ASP A 181 -17.51 -48.62 -8.09
N SER A 182 -18.70 -48.07 -8.31
CA SER A 182 -19.52 -47.49 -7.25
C SER A 182 -20.37 -48.54 -6.56
N VAL A 183 -20.51 -48.43 -5.24
CA VAL A 183 -21.45 -49.25 -4.47
C VAL A 183 -22.89 -48.97 -4.94
N PRO A 184 -23.71 -49.99 -5.22
CA PRO A 184 -25.09 -49.78 -5.64
C PRO A 184 -25.92 -49.03 -4.56
N PRO A 185 -26.80 -48.09 -4.93
CA PRO A 185 -27.68 -47.42 -3.97
C PRO A 185 -28.53 -48.39 -3.17
N SER A 186 -28.79 -48.06 -1.90
CA SER A 186 -29.67 -48.85 -1.04
C SER A 186 -31.15 -48.55 -1.29
N ILE A 187 -32.02 -49.43 -0.78
CA ILE A 187 -33.43 -49.12 -0.66
C ILE A 187 -33.63 -48.01 0.39
N GLU A 188 -34.60 -47.13 0.14
CA GLU A 188 -34.85 -45.97 0.98
C GLU A 188 -36.22 -46.05 1.68
N ARG A 189 -36.30 -45.42 2.86
CA ARG A 189 -37.52 -45.26 3.70
C ARG A 189 -38.31 -46.56 3.93
N ALA A 190 -37.58 -47.67 4.14
CA ALA A 190 -38.18 -48.96 4.42
C ALA A 190 -39.06 -48.89 5.69
N THR A 191 -40.31 -49.30 5.54
CA THR A 191 -41.36 -49.15 6.56
C THR A 191 -42.21 -50.41 6.60
N PHE A 192 -42.59 -50.84 7.80
CA PHE A 192 -43.58 -51.91 7.94
C PHE A 192 -45.00 -51.35 7.95
N GLN A 193 -45.87 -52.00 7.19
CA GLN A 193 -47.31 -51.83 7.22
C GLN A 193 -47.99 -53.20 7.26
N MET A 194 -49.32 -53.23 7.28
CA MET A 194 -50.11 -54.46 7.19
C MET A 194 -51.03 -54.38 5.97
N ASP A 195 -51.29 -55.49 5.30
CA ASP A 195 -52.22 -55.50 4.15
C ASP A 195 -53.70 -55.42 4.56
N LYS A 196 -54.00 -55.79 5.81
CA LYS A 196 -55.33 -55.78 6.42
C LYS A 196 -55.23 -55.47 7.91
N ASP A 197 -56.37 -55.22 8.54
CA ASP A 197 -56.47 -55.08 10.01
C ASP A 197 -55.85 -56.29 10.72
N PRO A 198 -55.06 -56.12 11.80
CA PRO A 198 -54.39 -57.22 12.49
C PRO A 198 -55.35 -58.25 13.11
N SER A 199 -56.65 -57.92 13.26
CA SER A 199 -57.70 -58.87 13.68
C SER A 199 -58.10 -59.86 12.57
N ASP A 200 -57.82 -59.56 11.30
CA ASP A 200 -58.06 -60.46 10.17
C ASP A 200 -57.07 -61.65 10.24
N PRO A 201 -57.54 -62.91 10.20
CA PRO A 201 -56.66 -64.08 10.23
C PRO A 201 -55.68 -64.17 9.05
N ASP A 202 -56.00 -63.52 7.92
CA ASP A 202 -55.20 -63.47 6.71
C ASP A 202 -54.31 -62.22 6.64
N SER A 203 -54.28 -61.38 7.69
CA SER A 203 -53.40 -60.21 7.75
C SER A 203 -51.93 -60.62 7.79
N GLN A 204 -51.10 -59.94 7.02
CA GLN A 204 -49.65 -60.11 7.00
C GLN A 204 -48.91 -58.77 7.04
N TYR A 205 -47.65 -58.80 7.46
CA TYR A 205 -46.77 -57.65 7.29
C TYR A 205 -46.43 -57.43 5.81
N VAL A 206 -46.42 -56.15 5.43
CA VAL A 206 -45.91 -55.66 4.14
C VAL A 206 -44.76 -54.72 4.43
N VAL A 207 -43.59 -54.99 3.87
CA VAL A 207 -42.48 -54.03 3.90
C VAL A 207 -42.59 -53.14 2.67
N CYS A 208 -42.80 -51.86 2.90
CA CYS A 208 -42.91 -50.82 1.88
C CYS A 208 -41.57 -50.08 1.82
N PHE A 209 -41.00 -49.88 0.64
CA PHE A 209 -39.74 -49.16 0.49
C PHE A 209 -39.64 -48.54 -0.90
N PHE A 210 -38.73 -47.60 -1.05
CA PHE A 210 -38.35 -47.05 -2.35
C PHE A 210 -37.17 -47.83 -2.92
N MET A 211 -37.39 -48.46 -4.06
CA MET A 211 -36.37 -49.18 -4.83
C MET A 211 -35.67 -48.21 -5.79
N PRO A 212 -34.33 -48.21 -5.85
CA PRO A 212 -33.60 -47.44 -6.86
C PRO A 212 -33.85 -48.01 -8.26
N CYS A 213 -34.02 -47.12 -9.23
CA CYS A 213 -34.03 -47.38 -10.66
C CYS A 213 -33.11 -46.36 -11.36
N PHE A 214 -32.52 -46.78 -12.47
CA PHE A 214 -31.35 -46.14 -13.06
C PHE A 214 -31.64 -45.79 -14.51
N GLU A 215 -31.38 -44.55 -14.93
CA GLU A 215 -31.53 -44.20 -16.34
C GLU A 215 -30.65 -45.07 -17.24
N ASN A 216 -31.10 -45.33 -18.47
CA ASN A 216 -30.32 -46.15 -19.40
C ASN A 216 -28.95 -45.50 -19.66
N GLY A 217 -27.89 -46.25 -19.38
CA GLY A 217 -26.52 -45.77 -19.53
C GLY A 217 -25.99 -44.94 -18.34
N SER A 218 -26.71 -44.84 -17.23
CA SER A 218 -26.19 -44.28 -15.98
C SER A 218 -25.30 -45.28 -15.22
N VAL A 219 -24.61 -44.78 -14.19
CA VAL A 219 -23.91 -45.63 -13.21
C VAL A 219 -24.94 -46.62 -12.60
N HIS A 220 -24.52 -47.87 -12.37
CA HIS A 220 -25.32 -49.01 -11.87
C HIS A 220 -26.32 -49.65 -12.84
N ASN A 221 -26.71 -48.98 -13.94
CA ASN A 221 -27.74 -49.49 -14.85
C ASN A 221 -27.35 -50.83 -15.52
N LYS A 222 -26.06 -51.11 -15.70
CA LYS A 222 -25.60 -52.32 -16.42
C LYS A 222 -25.29 -53.51 -15.54
N ASP A 223 -24.98 -53.30 -14.27
CA ASP A 223 -24.31 -54.26 -13.38
C ASP A 223 -25.01 -54.43 -12.03
N THR A 224 -26.05 -53.65 -11.74
CA THR A 224 -26.88 -53.83 -10.54
C THR A 224 -28.21 -54.47 -10.92
N LYS A 225 -28.32 -55.78 -10.74
CA LYS A 225 -29.51 -56.56 -11.17
C LYS A 225 -30.12 -57.45 -10.11
N THR A 226 -29.52 -57.48 -8.91
CA THR A 226 -29.93 -58.43 -7.86
C THR A 226 -30.19 -57.70 -6.54
N ILE A 227 -31.33 -58.00 -5.93
CA ILE A 227 -31.66 -57.65 -4.55
C ILE A 227 -31.83 -58.93 -3.73
N PHE A 228 -31.24 -58.97 -2.54
CA PHE A 228 -31.36 -60.04 -1.58
C PHE A 228 -32.33 -59.62 -0.48
N VAL A 229 -33.32 -60.47 -0.19
CA VAL A 229 -34.20 -60.31 0.97
C VAL A 229 -33.93 -61.47 1.93
N ASN A 230 -33.38 -61.17 3.10
CA ASN A 230 -32.91 -62.15 4.08
C ASN A 230 -31.97 -63.21 3.46
N GLY A 231 -31.09 -62.77 2.55
CA GLY A 231 -30.14 -63.64 1.85
C GLY A 231 -30.72 -64.43 0.67
N ARG A 232 -32.01 -64.29 0.34
CA ARG A 232 -32.61 -64.88 -0.86
C ARG A 232 -32.54 -63.90 -2.04
N PRO A 233 -31.97 -64.27 -3.19
CA PRO A 233 -31.85 -63.38 -4.35
C PRO A 233 -33.17 -63.22 -5.10
N PHE A 234 -33.38 -62.02 -5.63
CA PHE A 234 -34.40 -61.65 -6.60
C PHE A 234 -33.77 -60.74 -7.65
N TYR A 235 -34.23 -60.85 -8.88
CA TYR A 235 -33.66 -60.14 -10.03
C TYR A 235 -34.59 -59.03 -10.50
N PHE A 236 -34.05 -57.98 -11.09
CA PHE A 236 -34.85 -56.87 -11.60
C PHE A 236 -34.25 -56.23 -12.83
N ASP A 237 -35.09 -55.50 -13.56
CA ASP A 237 -34.64 -54.58 -14.59
C ASP A 237 -34.22 -53.25 -13.92
N PRO A 238 -32.92 -52.91 -13.89
CA PRO A 238 -32.43 -51.68 -13.28
C PRO A 238 -33.03 -50.41 -13.90
N ALA A 239 -33.45 -50.44 -15.17
CA ALA A 239 -34.01 -49.27 -15.83
C ALA A 239 -35.40 -48.86 -15.31
N THR A 240 -36.18 -49.86 -14.89
CA THR A 240 -37.60 -49.67 -14.55
C THR A 240 -37.90 -49.96 -13.08
N ALA A 241 -37.20 -50.94 -12.49
CA ALA A 241 -37.43 -51.50 -11.16
C ALA A 241 -38.92 -51.81 -10.84
N GLU A 242 -39.73 -52.06 -11.88
CA GLU A 242 -41.19 -52.19 -11.74
C GLU A 242 -41.64 -53.54 -11.18
N ALA A 243 -40.78 -54.56 -11.26
CA ALA A 243 -41.05 -55.91 -10.79
C ALA A 243 -39.76 -56.62 -10.43
N LEU A 244 -39.88 -57.58 -9.50
CA LEU A 244 -38.82 -58.51 -9.15
C LEU A 244 -39.13 -59.91 -9.70
N TYR A 245 -38.08 -60.66 -10.00
CA TYR A 245 -38.12 -61.95 -10.68
C TYR A 245 -37.32 -63.01 -9.89
N ARG A 246 -37.70 -64.28 -10.04
CA ARG A 246 -37.02 -65.42 -9.39
C ARG A 246 -35.75 -65.85 -10.12
N ASP A 247 -35.65 -65.48 -11.39
CA ASP A 247 -34.56 -65.88 -12.28
C ASP A 247 -33.91 -64.67 -12.95
N SER A 248 -32.63 -64.81 -13.27
CA SER A 248 -31.83 -63.76 -13.91
C SER A 248 -32.23 -63.46 -15.36
N SER A 249 -33.07 -64.31 -15.98
CA SER A 249 -33.62 -64.05 -17.32
C SER A 249 -34.90 -63.22 -17.30
N LEU A 250 -35.36 -62.80 -16.12
CA LEU A 250 -36.54 -61.97 -15.92
C LEU A 250 -37.83 -62.60 -16.49
N SER A 251 -37.93 -63.94 -16.43
CA SER A 251 -39.02 -64.70 -17.05
C SER A 251 -40.14 -65.06 -16.07
N GLU A 252 -39.83 -65.28 -14.79
CA GLU A 252 -40.76 -65.65 -13.73
C GLU A 252 -40.86 -64.54 -12.69
N LYS A 253 -41.97 -63.78 -12.70
CA LYS A 253 -42.23 -62.71 -11.72
C LYS A 253 -42.42 -63.27 -10.31
N GLU A 254 -41.84 -62.61 -9.31
CA GLU A 254 -42.07 -62.94 -7.90
C GLU A 254 -43.41 -62.35 -7.43
N VAL A 255 -44.32 -63.23 -7.04
CA VAL A 255 -45.68 -62.88 -6.58
C VAL A 255 -45.70 -62.21 -5.20
N SER A 256 -44.59 -62.29 -4.46
CA SER A 256 -44.45 -61.65 -3.14
C SER A 256 -44.26 -60.13 -3.24
N PHE A 257 -44.12 -59.56 -4.45
CA PHE A 257 -43.99 -58.12 -4.66
C PHE A 257 -45.17 -57.57 -5.46
N ASP A 258 -45.86 -56.56 -4.92
CA ASP A 258 -46.92 -55.84 -5.64
C ASP A 258 -46.37 -54.55 -6.28
N LYS A 259 -46.78 -54.29 -7.52
CA LYS A 259 -46.49 -53.04 -8.25
C LYS A 259 -47.48 -51.92 -7.94
N THR A 260 -48.73 -52.28 -7.64
CA THR A 260 -49.78 -51.34 -7.25
C THR A 260 -49.86 -51.29 -5.75
N LYS A 261 -49.98 -50.10 -5.17
CA LYS A 261 -50.18 -49.91 -3.74
C LYS A 261 -51.31 -50.84 -3.24
N PRO A 262 -51.01 -51.84 -2.41
CA PRO A 262 -52.05 -52.67 -1.82
C PRO A 262 -52.88 -51.83 -0.84
N SER A 263 -54.00 -52.38 -0.35
CA SER A 263 -54.63 -51.78 0.83
C SER A 263 -53.63 -51.88 1.99
N LEU A 264 -53.28 -50.75 2.58
CA LEU A 264 -52.23 -50.68 3.60
C LEU A 264 -52.79 -50.06 4.88
N VAL A 265 -52.58 -50.76 5.98
CA VAL A 265 -52.91 -50.33 7.33
C VAL A 265 -51.61 -49.93 8.04
N PRO A 266 -51.48 -48.67 8.51
CA PRO A 266 -50.31 -48.21 9.25
C PRO A 266 -50.07 -49.02 10.53
N ILE A 267 -48.81 -49.19 10.92
CA ILE A 267 -48.50 -49.70 12.26
C ILE A 267 -48.70 -48.57 13.27
N VAL A 268 -49.49 -48.82 14.30
CA VAL A 268 -49.70 -47.90 15.42
C VAL A 268 -48.73 -48.28 16.54
N GLN A 269 -47.77 -47.41 16.84
CA GLN A 269 -46.86 -47.57 17.97
C GLN A 269 -47.01 -46.39 18.93
N ALA A 270 -47.35 -46.65 20.19
CA ALA A 270 -47.44 -45.64 21.25
C ALA A 270 -48.29 -44.39 20.89
N GLY A 271 -49.32 -44.55 20.04
CA GLY A 271 -50.19 -43.45 19.59
C GLY A 271 -49.73 -42.76 18.30
N PHE A 272 -48.54 -43.06 17.79
CA PHE A 272 -48.01 -42.58 16.52
C PHE A 272 -48.30 -43.59 15.41
N LYS A 273 -48.70 -43.09 14.24
CA LYS A 273 -48.95 -43.91 13.05
C LYS A 273 -47.73 -43.85 12.15
N ILE A 274 -47.05 -44.97 12.00
CA ILE A 274 -45.97 -45.10 11.03
C ILE A 274 -46.59 -45.51 9.71
N SER A 275 -46.54 -44.63 8.72
CA SER A 275 -47.09 -44.87 7.39
C SER A 275 -46.09 -44.61 6.29
N PHE A 276 -46.12 -45.46 5.26
CA PHE A 276 -45.38 -45.24 4.04
C PHE A 276 -46.12 -44.22 3.16
N ASP A 277 -45.53 -43.04 3.00
CA ASP A 277 -46.00 -42.00 2.09
C ASP A 277 -45.21 -42.05 0.79
N GLU A 278 -45.88 -42.49 -0.27
CA GLU A 278 -45.32 -42.60 -1.62
C GLU A 278 -45.09 -41.24 -2.30
N THR A 279 -45.66 -40.15 -1.75
CA THR A 279 -45.50 -38.79 -2.30
C THR A 279 -44.19 -38.13 -1.85
N ILE A 280 -43.61 -38.58 -0.74
CA ILE A 280 -42.31 -38.14 -0.24
C ILE A 280 -41.24 -39.04 -0.88
N ILE A 281 -41.04 -38.83 -2.18
CA ILE A 281 -40.04 -39.55 -2.97
C ILE A 281 -38.65 -39.08 -2.51
N PRO A 282 -37.70 -40.00 -2.22
CA PRO A 282 -36.32 -39.61 -1.96
C PRO A 282 -35.76 -38.78 -3.11
N VAL A 283 -35.02 -37.72 -2.80
CA VAL A 283 -34.41 -36.85 -3.80
C VAL A 283 -33.62 -37.68 -4.82
N GLU A 284 -33.87 -37.44 -6.11
CA GLU A 284 -33.18 -38.11 -7.19
C GLU A 284 -31.70 -37.68 -7.20
N LEU A 285 -30.79 -38.65 -7.10
CA LEU A 285 -29.34 -38.43 -7.06
C LEU A 285 -28.73 -38.92 -8.37
N SER A 286 -28.05 -38.07 -9.14
CA SER A 286 -27.27 -38.49 -10.33
C SER A 286 -27.98 -39.48 -11.26
N GLY A 287 -29.26 -39.24 -11.59
CA GLY A 287 -30.05 -40.13 -12.45
C GLY A 287 -30.59 -41.40 -11.76
N VAL A 288 -30.38 -41.57 -10.46
CA VAL A 288 -31.06 -42.57 -9.63
C VAL A 288 -32.44 -42.04 -9.27
N LYS A 289 -33.45 -42.68 -9.83
CA LYS A 289 -34.86 -42.44 -9.51
C LYS A 289 -35.31 -43.50 -8.52
N TYR A 290 -36.34 -43.20 -7.75
CA TYR A 290 -36.88 -44.13 -6.79
C TYR A 290 -38.33 -44.50 -7.11
N LYS A 291 -38.66 -45.78 -7.00
CA LYS A 291 -40.02 -46.30 -7.19
C LYS A 291 -40.49 -47.06 -5.96
N PRO A 292 -41.74 -46.85 -5.51
CA PRO A 292 -42.27 -47.59 -4.38
C PRO A 292 -42.46 -49.07 -4.77
N LEU A 293 -42.01 -49.98 -3.90
CA LEU A 293 -42.28 -51.42 -3.97
C LEU A 293 -42.83 -51.91 -2.63
N TYR A 294 -43.65 -52.95 -2.71
CA TYR A 294 -44.37 -53.52 -1.58
C TYR A 294 -44.08 -55.01 -1.49
N TYR A 295 -43.39 -55.44 -0.44
CA TYR A 295 -43.02 -56.84 -0.20
C TYR A 295 -43.96 -57.50 0.81
N LYS A 296 -44.79 -58.43 0.34
CA LYS A 296 -45.65 -59.29 1.17
C LYS A 296 -44.78 -60.36 1.84
N THR A 297 -44.70 -60.29 3.16
CA THR A 297 -43.78 -61.13 3.93
C THR A 297 -44.30 -62.55 4.17
N GLY A 298 -45.62 -62.79 4.06
CA GLY A 298 -46.27 -64.02 4.51
C GLY A 298 -46.29 -64.20 6.03
N ILE A 299 -45.81 -63.21 6.80
CA ILE A 299 -45.71 -63.27 8.27
C ILE A 299 -46.89 -62.51 8.87
N ARG A 300 -47.66 -63.18 9.73
CA ARG A 300 -48.80 -62.57 10.44
C ARG A 300 -48.34 -61.51 11.47
N PRO A 301 -49.07 -60.38 11.62
CA PRO A 301 -48.79 -59.40 12.65
C PRO A 301 -48.82 -60.01 14.06
N SER A 302 -47.80 -59.69 14.85
CA SER A 302 -47.63 -60.18 16.21
C SER A 302 -46.71 -59.27 17.03
N ASN A 303 -46.70 -59.45 18.36
CA ASN A 303 -45.83 -58.70 19.27
C ASN A 303 -44.36 -59.14 19.23
N GLN A 304 -44.03 -60.20 18.50
CA GLN A 304 -42.65 -60.63 18.30
C GLN A 304 -41.93 -59.67 17.37
N GLU A 305 -40.63 -59.48 17.60
CA GLU A 305 -39.83 -58.69 16.69
C GLU A 305 -39.53 -59.51 15.44
N VAL A 306 -39.80 -58.92 14.28
CA VAL A 306 -39.52 -59.46 12.95
C VAL A 306 -38.61 -58.45 12.25
N ARG A 307 -37.52 -58.94 11.67
CA ARG A 307 -36.54 -58.13 10.94
C ARG A 307 -36.41 -58.60 9.52
N PHE A 308 -36.20 -57.66 8.61
CA PHE A 308 -35.82 -57.93 7.23
C PHE A 308 -34.55 -57.19 6.88
N THR A 309 -33.63 -57.91 6.24
CA THR A 309 -32.43 -57.37 5.62
C THR A 309 -32.64 -57.34 4.11
N PHE A 310 -32.53 -56.17 3.52
CA PHE A 310 -32.52 -55.97 2.07
C PHE A 310 -31.10 -55.61 1.66
N SER A 311 -30.56 -56.26 0.64
CA SER A 311 -29.23 -55.91 0.14
C SER A 311 -29.21 -55.88 -1.38
N ILE A 312 -28.77 -54.78 -1.96
CA ILE A 312 -28.59 -54.66 -3.41
C ILE A 312 -27.12 -54.93 -3.68
N VAL A 313 -26.84 -55.82 -4.63
CA VAL A 313 -25.48 -56.29 -4.93
C VAL A 313 -25.23 -56.12 -6.43
N ASP A 314 -24.07 -55.58 -6.77
CA ASP A 314 -23.62 -55.48 -8.16
C ASP A 314 -22.86 -56.73 -8.63
N ASP A 315 -22.50 -56.77 -9.92
CA ASP A 315 -21.79 -57.89 -10.54
C ASP A 315 -20.35 -58.08 -9.98
N SER A 316 -19.76 -57.06 -9.35
CA SER A 316 -18.45 -57.12 -8.68
C SER A 316 -18.53 -57.58 -7.22
N GLY A 317 -19.74 -57.65 -6.66
CA GLY A 317 -20.02 -58.03 -5.28
C GLY A 317 -19.99 -56.88 -4.28
N LEU A 318 -19.92 -55.62 -4.72
CA LEU A 318 -20.17 -54.48 -3.84
C LEU A 318 -21.65 -54.45 -3.50
N SER A 319 -21.97 -54.05 -2.28
CA SER A 319 -23.34 -54.10 -1.81
C SER A 319 -23.70 -53.00 -0.83
N SER A 320 -24.97 -52.62 -0.87
CA SER A 320 -25.59 -51.79 0.15
C SER A 320 -26.66 -52.60 0.88
N SER A 321 -26.87 -52.34 2.17
CA SER A 321 -27.75 -53.15 3.01
C SER A 321 -28.59 -52.30 3.96
N THR A 322 -29.90 -52.55 3.99
CA THR A 322 -30.87 -51.90 4.86
C THR A 322 -31.54 -52.94 5.74
N ILE A 323 -31.52 -52.73 7.07
CA ILE A 323 -32.21 -53.60 8.03
C ILE A 323 -33.37 -52.83 8.65
N ILE A 324 -34.58 -53.39 8.56
CA ILE A 324 -35.80 -52.82 9.13
C ILE A 324 -36.51 -53.81 10.06
N SER A 325 -37.19 -53.30 11.08
CA SER A 325 -37.92 -54.08 12.11
C SER A 325 -39.39 -53.68 12.17
N ASN A 326 -40.29 -54.60 12.48
CA ASN A 326 -41.71 -54.27 12.74
C ASN A 326 -41.90 -53.44 14.02
N LYS A 327 -40.87 -53.37 14.87
CA LYS A 327 -40.79 -52.49 16.05
C LYS A 327 -40.01 -51.20 15.80
N ALA A 328 -39.67 -50.93 14.53
CA ALA A 328 -38.98 -49.70 14.16
C ALA A 328 -39.82 -48.49 14.54
N LYS A 329 -39.15 -47.46 15.03
CA LYS A 329 -39.70 -46.13 15.24
C LYS A 329 -39.18 -45.19 14.16
N GLU A 330 -39.94 -44.15 13.86
CA GLU A 330 -39.55 -43.13 12.89
C GLU A 330 -38.63 -42.10 13.53
N LEU A 331 -37.52 -41.77 12.86
CA LEU A 331 -36.57 -40.75 13.29
C LEU A 331 -37.17 -39.35 13.12
N SER A 332 -36.84 -38.43 14.03
CA SER A 332 -37.18 -37.01 13.84
C SER A 332 -36.40 -36.42 12.65
N PRO A 333 -36.92 -35.39 11.94
CA PRO A 333 -36.14 -34.70 10.91
C PRO A 333 -34.86 -34.05 11.48
N PRO A 334 -33.75 -34.01 10.72
CA PRO A 334 -32.57 -33.27 11.13
C PRO A 334 -32.85 -31.76 11.17
N VAL A 335 -32.10 -31.04 12.00
CA VAL A 335 -32.13 -29.59 12.12
C VAL A 335 -31.00 -29.00 11.25
N LEU A 336 -31.41 -28.21 10.25
CA LEU A 336 -30.52 -27.43 9.40
C LEU A 336 -30.13 -26.12 10.10
N GLU A 337 -28.91 -25.64 9.86
CA GLU A 337 -28.45 -24.36 10.38
C GLU A 337 -29.38 -23.20 9.93
N ASN A 338 -29.69 -22.30 10.86
CA ASN A 338 -30.63 -21.21 10.63
C ASN A 338 -29.94 -20.05 9.88
N GLY A 339 -30.61 -19.54 8.84
CA GLY A 339 -30.14 -18.41 8.03
C GLY A 339 -30.06 -18.77 6.54
N THR A 340 -30.07 -17.73 5.70
CA THR A 340 -29.98 -17.87 4.24
C THR A 340 -28.83 -17.08 3.65
N VAL A 341 -28.09 -16.30 4.44
CA VAL A 341 -26.92 -15.55 3.97
C VAL A 341 -25.78 -15.75 4.94
N PHE A 342 -24.68 -16.30 4.42
CA PHE A 342 -23.48 -16.62 5.18
C PHE A 342 -22.25 -16.01 4.50
N THR A 343 -21.13 -15.94 5.20
CA THR A 343 -19.86 -15.43 4.65
C THR A 343 -18.81 -16.53 4.75
N ALA A 344 -18.16 -16.84 3.65
CA ALA A 344 -17.06 -17.80 3.64
C ALA A 344 -15.91 -17.33 4.54
N GLU A 345 -15.27 -18.26 5.22
CA GLU A 345 -14.10 -17.99 6.06
C GLU A 345 -12.93 -17.51 5.21
N GLU A 346 -12.24 -16.46 5.67
CA GLU A 346 -11.09 -15.87 4.98
C GLU A 346 -9.94 -16.88 4.77
N ASP A 347 -9.70 -17.75 5.75
CA ASP A 347 -8.57 -18.69 5.74
C ASP A 347 -8.78 -19.83 4.73
N SER A 348 -9.94 -20.50 4.80
CA SER A 348 -10.25 -21.67 3.99
C SER A 348 -10.87 -21.31 2.64
N GLY A 349 -11.66 -20.24 2.58
CA GLY A 349 -12.46 -19.85 1.42
C GLY A 349 -13.82 -20.56 1.36
N TYR A 350 -14.23 -21.25 2.43
CA TYR A 350 -15.49 -21.99 2.52
C TYR A 350 -16.33 -21.51 3.70
N TYR A 351 -17.64 -21.71 3.63
CA TYR A 351 -18.52 -21.69 4.79
C TYR A 351 -18.80 -23.12 5.26
N SER A 352 -18.74 -23.36 6.57
CA SER A 352 -19.00 -24.68 7.18
C SER A 352 -20.46 -24.75 7.63
N PHE A 353 -21.37 -25.15 6.74
CA PHE A 353 -22.80 -25.25 7.02
C PHE A 353 -23.10 -26.49 7.86
N LYS A 354 -23.78 -26.31 9.00
CA LYS A 354 -24.02 -27.40 9.96
C LYS A 354 -25.40 -28.01 9.83
N ILE A 355 -25.45 -29.33 9.89
CA ILE A 355 -26.68 -30.12 9.99
C ILE A 355 -26.58 -30.96 11.25
N THR A 356 -27.62 -30.97 12.08
CA THR A 356 -27.58 -31.68 13.38
C THR A 356 -28.81 -32.55 13.58
N HIS A 357 -28.68 -33.63 14.33
CA HIS A 357 -29.79 -34.47 14.75
C HIS A 357 -29.53 -34.95 16.18
N ASN A 358 -30.52 -34.80 17.06
CA ASN A 358 -30.38 -35.05 18.51
C ASN A 358 -30.48 -36.54 18.90
N GLY A 359 -30.65 -37.42 17.93
CA GLY A 359 -30.74 -38.87 18.14
C GLY A 359 -32.10 -39.30 18.70
N GLN A 360 -33.17 -38.56 18.40
CA GLN A 360 -34.53 -38.88 18.82
C GLN A 360 -35.40 -39.42 17.67
N THR A 361 -36.50 -40.04 18.05
CA THR A 361 -37.61 -40.45 17.18
C THR A 361 -38.75 -39.42 17.25
N THR A 362 -39.74 -39.53 16.37
CA THR A 362 -40.92 -38.64 16.33
C THR A 362 -41.79 -38.69 17.59
N ASP A 363 -41.64 -39.72 18.43
CA ASP A 363 -42.25 -39.87 19.76
C ASP A 363 -41.32 -39.49 20.93
N ASP A 364 -40.26 -38.72 20.66
CA ASP A 364 -39.22 -38.25 21.59
C ASP A 364 -38.35 -39.34 22.25
N SER A 365 -38.51 -40.60 21.85
CA SER A 365 -37.69 -41.68 22.37
C SER A 365 -36.26 -41.65 21.81
N SER A 366 -35.30 -42.19 22.57
CA SER A 366 -33.90 -42.18 22.13
C SER A 366 -33.65 -43.24 21.05
N ALA A 367 -33.27 -42.80 19.86
CA ALA A 367 -32.64 -43.62 18.84
C ALA A 367 -31.12 -43.73 19.06
N GLY A 368 -30.51 -42.83 19.82
CA GLY A 368 -29.06 -42.73 19.95
C GLY A 368 -28.42 -42.26 18.64
N PHE A 369 -27.29 -42.87 18.25
CA PHE A 369 -26.55 -42.47 17.05
C PHE A 369 -27.31 -42.71 15.74
N VAL A 370 -27.41 -41.69 14.88
CA VAL A 370 -28.02 -41.77 13.54
C VAL A 370 -27.05 -41.27 12.47
N TYR A 371 -27.32 -41.63 11.22
CA TYR A 371 -26.62 -41.10 10.04
C TYR A 371 -27.42 -39.95 9.44
N ILE A 372 -26.74 -38.90 9.00
CA ILE A 372 -27.33 -37.78 8.26
C ILE A 372 -26.97 -37.95 6.79
N ASN A 373 -27.97 -37.93 5.91
CA ASN A 373 -27.78 -37.96 4.47
C ASN A 373 -28.23 -36.61 3.93
N SER A 374 -27.39 -35.95 3.13
CA SER A 374 -27.65 -34.60 2.62
C SER A 374 -27.40 -34.50 1.12
N VAL A 375 -28.20 -33.67 0.47
CA VAL A 375 -28.08 -33.31 -0.94
C VAL A 375 -27.87 -31.80 -1.01
N VAL A 376 -26.83 -31.38 -1.73
CA VAL A 376 -26.50 -29.97 -1.95
C VAL A 376 -26.59 -29.69 -3.44
N GLU A 377 -27.54 -28.84 -3.81
CA GLU A 377 -27.72 -28.38 -5.17
C GLU A 377 -27.14 -26.97 -5.29
N ASN A 378 -26.14 -26.79 -6.15
CA ASN A 378 -25.66 -25.46 -6.53
C ASN A 378 -26.48 -24.97 -7.72
N ALA A 379 -27.02 -23.75 -7.63
CA ALA A 379 -27.83 -23.15 -8.69
C ALA A 379 -27.08 -22.90 -10.02
N SER A 380 -25.76 -23.19 -10.08
CA SER A 380 -24.84 -22.82 -11.17
C SER A 380 -23.99 -23.99 -11.71
N ASP A 381 -24.58 -25.19 -11.91
CA ASP A 381 -24.02 -26.33 -12.68
C ASP A 381 -23.28 -27.48 -11.94
N SER A 382 -23.39 -27.68 -10.63
CA SER A 382 -22.93 -28.96 -10.06
C SER A 382 -23.71 -29.43 -8.82
N LEU A 383 -24.31 -30.62 -8.93
CA LEU A 383 -24.81 -31.40 -7.81
C LEU A 383 -23.59 -31.99 -7.06
N ASP A 384 -23.21 -31.38 -5.94
CA ASP A 384 -22.21 -31.97 -5.03
C ASP A 384 -22.96 -32.84 -4.02
N ILE A 385 -22.98 -34.15 -4.28
CA ILE A 385 -23.57 -35.12 -3.35
C ILE A 385 -22.54 -35.39 -2.27
N THR A 386 -22.85 -35.03 -1.03
CA THR A 386 -22.06 -35.46 0.13
C THR A 386 -22.95 -36.31 1.03
N LYS A 387 -22.78 -37.64 0.96
CA LYS A 387 -23.23 -38.54 2.04
C LYS A 387 -22.20 -38.49 3.16
N ASP A 388 -22.28 -37.48 3.99
CA ASP A 388 -21.44 -37.38 5.18
C ASP A 388 -22.09 -38.14 6.34
N SER A 389 -21.73 -39.42 6.48
CA SER A 389 -22.20 -40.28 7.57
C SER A 389 -21.49 -39.90 8.87
N GLN A 390 -21.91 -38.81 9.51
CA GLN A 390 -21.36 -38.38 10.79
C GLN A 390 -22.42 -38.43 11.90
N TYR A 391 -21.97 -38.81 13.10
CA TYR A 391 -22.82 -39.11 14.24
C TYR A 391 -23.60 -37.88 14.73
N GLY A 392 -24.88 -37.77 14.35
CA GLY A 392 -25.77 -36.69 14.81
C GLY A 392 -25.34 -35.27 14.42
N THR A 393 -24.27 -35.08 13.65
CA THR A 393 -23.85 -33.79 13.12
C THR A 393 -23.08 -33.99 11.82
N SER A 394 -23.44 -33.28 10.76
CA SER A 394 -22.76 -33.23 9.46
C SER A 394 -22.36 -31.78 9.16
N VAL A 395 -21.23 -31.58 8.48
CA VAL A 395 -20.69 -30.24 8.15
C VAL A 395 -20.34 -30.16 6.68
N LEU A 396 -21.12 -29.38 5.94
CA LEU A 396 -20.94 -29.17 4.51
C LEU A 396 -20.02 -27.97 4.27
N LYS A 397 -18.98 -28.15 3.46
CA LYS A 397 -18.05 -27.06 3.08
C LYS A 397 -18.52 -26.40 1.79
N LEU A 398 -19.23 -25.28 1.92
CA LEU A 398 -19.81 -24.56 0.79
C LEU A 398 -18.85 -23.46 0.30
N LYS A 399 -18.51 -23.46 -0.99
CA LYS A 399 -17.80 -22.33 -1.64
C LYS A 399 -18.76 -21.14 -1.78
N PRO A 400 -18.29 -19.91 -2.03
CA PRO A 400 -19.18 -18.81 -2.37
C PRO A 400 -20.09 -19.16 -3.55
N GLY A 401 -21.40 -18.87 -3.43
CA GLY A 401 -22.42 -19.30 -4.38
C GLY A 401 -23.83 -19.39 -3.77
N ASN A 402 -24.80 -19.86 -4.57
CA ASN A 402 -26.19 -20.06 -4.17
C ASN A 402 -26.52 -21.55 -4.11
N TYR A 403 -27.21 -21.98 -3.04
CA TYR A 403 -27.45 -23.38 -2.73
C TYR A 403 -28.88 -23.66 -2.26
N ASN A 404 -29.35 -24.86 -2.59
CA ASN A 404 -30.46 -25.53 -1.91
C ASN A 404 -29.90 -26.76 -1.19
N ILE A 405 -30.31 -26.98 0.05
CA ILE A 405 -29.86 -28.11 0.86
C ILE A 405 -31.07 -28.88 1.36
N GLU A 406 -31.07 -30.19 1.14
CA GLU A 406 -32.02 -31.12 1.75
C GLU A 406 -31.25 -32.18 2.55
N ALA A 407 -31.77 -32.59 3.70
CA ALA A 407 -31.18 -33.67 4.50
C ALA A 407 -32.23 -34.50 5.24
N TYR A 408 -31.94 -35.79 5.44
CA TYR A 408 -32.74 -36.71 6.24
C TYR A 408 -31.86 -37.61 7.12
N ALA A 409 -32.43 -38.17 8.19
CA ALA A 409 -31.73 -39.07 9.10
C ALA A 409 -32.08 -40.55 8.81
N SER A 410 -31.09 -41.44 8.90
CA SER A 410 -31.28 -42.89 8.73
C SER A 410 -30.55 -43.72 9.79
N LYS A 411 -31.09 -44.92 10.09
CA LYS A 411 -30.50 -45.90 11.01
C LYS A 411 -31.11 -47.29 10.85
N ASN A 412 -30.29 -48.34 10.94
CA ASN A 412 -30.77 -49.72 11.00
C ASN A 412 -31.77 -49.96 12.15
N ASN A 413 -32.84 -50.69 11.85
CA ASN A 413 -33.99 -50.97 12.71
C ASN A 413 -34.89 -49.76 13.02
N PHE A 414 -34.71 -48.63 12.33
CA PHE A 414 -35.57 -47.45 12.43
C PHE A 414 -36.14 -47.10 11.06
N VAL A 415 -37.28 -46.41 11.05
CA VAL A 415 -37.79 -45.76 9.84
C VAL A 415 -37.04 -44.43 9.69
N SER A 416 -36.52 -44.15 8.49
CA SER A 416 -35.83 -42.88 8.19
C SER A 416 -36.73 -41.69 8.47
N SER A 417 -36.14 -40.55 8.81
CA SER A 417 -36.93 -39.33 9.04
C SER A 417 -37.55 -38.82 7.74
N ASP A 418 -38.56 -37.96 7.89
CA ASP A 418 -38.89 -37.01 6.83
C ASP A 418 -37.71 -36.07 6.54
N PRO A 419 -37.58 -35.59 5.29
CA PRO A 419 -36.53 -34.66 4.92
C PRO A 419 -36.76 -33.27 5.51
N ALA A 420 -35.68 -32.60 5.89
CA ALA A 420 -35.64 -31.17 6.16
C ALA A 420 -34.95 -30.47 4.98
N SER A 421 -35.49 -29.35 4.52
CA SER A 421 -34.93 -28.60 3.40
C SER A 421 -34.84 -27.11 3.70
N VAL A 422 -33.86 -26.46 3.08
CA VAL A 422 -33.66 -25.01 3.08
C VAL A 422 -33.22 -24.57 1.69
N SER A 423 -33.91 -23.56 1.15
CA SER A 423 -33.65 -23.03 -0.19
C SER A 423 -33.09 -21.62 -0.13
N GLY A 424 -32.32 -21.22 -1.15
CA GLY A 424 -31.83 -19.85 -1.28
C GLY A 424 -30.72 -19.49 -0.30
N ILE A 425 -29.90 -20.46 0.10
CA ILE A 425 -28.67 -20.21 0.85
C ILE A 425 -27.68 -19.49 -0.06
N ARG A 426 -27.25 -18.29 0.33
CA ARG A 426 -26.19 -17.52 -0.33
C ARG A 426 -24.95 -17.46 0.55
N VAL A 427 -23.86 -18.03 0.07
CA VAL A 427 -22.55 -17.91 0.70
C VAL A 427 -21.77 -16.79 0.00
N ARG A 428 -21.52 -15.70 0.72
CA ARG A 428 -20.78 -14.52 0.25
C ARG A 428 -19.29 -14.73 0.33
N ARG A 429 -18.56 -14.14 -0.61
CA ARG A 429 -17.10 -14.06 -0.55
C ARG A 429 -16.67 -12.76 0.14
N PRO A 430 -15.74 -12.81 1.12
CA PRO A 430 -15.11 -11.61 1.66
C PRO A 430 -14.41 -10.79 0.57
N ALA A 431 -14.38 -9.46 0.69
CA ALA A 431 -13.64 -8.57 -0.22
C ALA A 431 -12.12 -8.58 0.04
N ILE A 432 -11.54 -9.75 0.33
CA ILE A 432 -10.13 -9.97 0.63
C ILE A 432 -9.65 -11.14 -0.22
N TYR A 433 -8.59 -10.92 -1.00
CA TYR A 433 -8.04 -11.89 -1.94
C TYR A 433 -6.56 -12.08 -1.68
N TYR A 434 -6.15 -13.32 -1.45
CA TYR A 434 -4.76 -13.70 -1.22
C TYR A 434 -4.07 -14.13 -2.51
N VAL A 435 -2.87 -13.62 -2.74
CA VAL A 435 -2.05 -13.91 -3.93
C VAL A 435 -0.67 -14.38 -3.51
N ARG A 436 -0.15 -15.42 -4.17
CA ARG A 436 1.20 -15.96 -3.94
C ARG A 436 1.77 -16.48 -5.26
N ALA A 437 3.07 -16.33 -5.50
CA ALA A 437 3.69 -16.73 -6.77
C ALA A 437 3.52 -18.23 -7.13
N ASN A 438 3.35 -19.10 -6.13
CA ASN A 438 3.08 -20.52 -6.32
C ASN A 438 1.62 -20.90 -6.01
N GLY A 439 0.71 -19.93 -6.06
CA GLY A 439 -0.73 -20.15 -5.96
C GLY A 439 -1.30 -20.82 -7.20
N ASN A 440 -2.64 -20.87 -7.31
CA ASN A 440 -3.32 -21.50 -8.44
C ASN A 440 -4.43 -20.58 -8.95
N ASP A 441 -4.39 -20.20 -10.23
CA ASP A 441 -5.41 -19.34 -10.85
C ASP A 441 -6.60 -20.12 -11.43
N THR A 442 -6.50 -21.44 -11.54
CA THR A 442 -7.57 -22.32 -12.05
C THR A 442 -8.46 -22.81 -10.91
N GLU A 443 -7.85 -23.31 -9.83
CA GLU A 443 -8.56 -23.93 -8.69
C GLU A 443 -8.44 -23.12 -7.39
N GLY A 444 -7.68 -22.01 -7.40
CA GLY A 444 -7.56 -21.13 -6.23
C GLY A 444 -8.91 -20.52 -5.88
N LEU A 445 -9.12 -20.29 -4.58
CA LEU A 445 -10.31 -19.59 -4.07
C LEU A 445 -10.03 -18.14 -3.71
N GLY A 446 -8.78 -17.72 -3.79
CA GLY A 446 -8.34 -16.42 -3.26
C GLY A 446 -8.31 -16.38 -1.73
N SER A 447 -8.43 -17.53 -1.06
CA SER A 447 -8.29 -17.66 0.39
C SER A 447 -6.82 -17.81 0.79
N LYS A 448 -6.52 -17.65 2.07
CA LYS A 448 -5.14 -17.77 2.58
C LYS A 448 -4.54 -19.17 2.35
N GLN A 449 -5.35 -20.23 2.46
CA GLN A 449 -4.91 -21.60 2.22
C GLN A 449 -4.84 -21.96 0.73
N LYS A 450 -5.71 -21.37 -0.10
CA LYS A 450 -5.75 -21.57 -1.55
C LYS A 450 -5.62 -20.21 -2.29
N PRO A 451 -4.45 -19.55 -2.20
CA PRO A 451 -4.25 -18.24 -2.81
C PRO A 451 -4.20 -18.33 -4.34
N PHE A 452 -4.55 -17.25 -5.01
CA PHE A 452 -4.32 -17.10 -6.44
C PHE A 452 -2.83 -17.02 -6.77
N ALA A 453 -2.46 -17.44 -7.98
CA ALA A 453 -1.11 -17.30 -8.50
C ALA A 453 -0.81 -15.84 -8.88
N THR A 454 -1.81 -15.14 -9.44
CA THR A 454 -1.63 -13.78 -9.98
C THR A 454 -2.58 -12.75 -9.37
N ILE A 455 -2.13 -11.49 -9.37
CA ILE A 455 -2.95 -10.33 -9.01
C ILE A 455 -4.09 -10.17 -10.04
N GLN A 456 -3.84 -10.47 -11.31
CA GLN A 456 -4.84 -10.35 -12.37
C GLN A 456 -6.03 -11.29 -12.14
N LYS A 457 -5.81 -12.51 -11.66
CA LYS A 457 -6.90 -13.42 -11.28
C LYS A 457 -7.71 -12.86 -10.11
N ALA A 458 -7.06 -12.31 -9.08
CA ALA A 458 -7.76 -11.65 -7.98
C ALA A 458 -8.67 -10.52 -8.49
N ILE A 459 -8.19 -9.68 -9.41
CA ILE A 459 -8.97 -8.60 -10.02
C ILE A 459 -10.20 -9.14 -10.78
N ARG A 460 -10.04 -10.20 -11.58
CA ARG A 460 -11.19 -10.82 -12.30
C ARG A 460 -12.24 -11.37 -11.33
N GLU A 461 -11.80 -11.92 -10.20
CA GLU A 461 -12.67 -12.49 -9.17
C GLU A 461 -13.36 -11.43 -8.28
N ILE A 462 -12.92 -10.17 -8.34
CA ILE A 462 -13.69 -9.03 -7.83
C ILE A 462 -14.91 -8.81 -8.72
N ASN A 463 -14.72 -8.85 -10.04
CA ASN A 463 -15.79 -8.58 -11.01
C ASN A 463 -16.90 -9.66 -10.98
N ASN A 464 -16.53 -10.90 -10.65
CA ASN A 464 -17.45 -12.02 -10.51
C ASN A 464 -18.16 -12.06 -9.14
N ASN A 465 -17.84 -11.15 -8.22
CA ASN A 465 -18.40 -11.14 -6.88
C ASN A 465 -19.55 -10.13 -6.79
N GLU A 466 -20.78 -10.61 -6.97
CA GLU A 466 -22.01 -9.81 -6.91
C GLU A 466 -22.26 -9.16 -5.53
N ASP A 467 -21.56 -9.57 -4.47
CA ASP A 467 -21.67 -8.97 -3.13
C ASP A 467 -20.72 -7.77 -2.94
N ILE A 468 -19.82 -7.49 -3.89
CA ILE A 468 -18.98 -6.29 -3.85
C ILE A 468 -19.75 -5.13 -4.49
N ASP A 469 -20.17 -4.18 -3.66
CA ASP A 469 -20.73 -2.91 -4.13
C ASP A 469 -19.66 -1.83 -4.39
N VAL A 470 -20.13 -0.66 -4.82
CA VAL A 470 -19.27 0.45 -5.27
C VAL A 470 -18.40 1.05 -4.16
N ASN A 471 -18.82 0.93 -2.91
CA ASN A 471 -18.17 1.54 -1.75
C ASN A 471 -17.31 0.55 -0.96
N THR A 472 -17.46 -0.76 -1.21
CA THR A 472 -16.68 -1.80 -0.56
C THR A 472 -15.18 -1.61 -0.78
N GLN A 473 -14.42 -1.59 0.32
CA GLN A 473 -12.97 -1.65 0.27
C GLN A 473 -12.53 -3.07 -0.03
N VAL A 474 -11.84 -3.24 -1.15
CA VAL A 474 -11.26 -4.53 -1.55
C VAL A 474 -9.77 -4.56 -1.19
N TYR A 475 -9.31 -5.71 -0.68
CA TYR A 475 -7.92 -5.97 -0.36
C TYR A 475 -7.37 -7.10 -1.23
N ILE A 476 -6.22 -6.86 -1.87
CA ILE A 476 -5.40 -7.88 -2.52
C ILE A 476 -4.12 -8.01 -1.70
N ARG A 477 -3.98 -9.15 -1.02
CA ARG A 477 -2.92 -9.42 -0.05
C ARG A 477 -1.86 -10.36 -0.61
N LEU A 478 -0.63 -9.87 -0.75
CA LEU A 478 0.49 -10.60 -1.33
C LEU A 478 1.22 -11.42 -0.25
N MET A 479 1.19 -12.74 -0.36
CA MET A 479 1.84 -13.67 0.58
C MET A 479 3.29 -13.99 0.19
N SER A 480 3.74 -13.55 -0.98
CA SER A 480 5.11 -13.67 -1.44
C SER A 480 5.42 -12.56 -2.44
N ASN A 481 6.69 -12.44 -2.82
CA ASN A 481 7.06 -11.71 -4.02
C ASN A 481 6.36 -12.31 -5.24
N ILE A 482 5.92 -11.47 -6.17
CA ILE A 482 5.21 -11.85 -7.38
C ILE A 482 6.06 -11.42 -8.59
N GLN A 483 6.28 -12.35 -9.50
CA GLN A 483 6.74 -12.01 -10.84
C GLN A 483 5.55 -12.04 -11.78
N VAL A 484 5.40 -11.01 -12.59
CA VAL A 484 4.35 -10.93 -13.59
C VAL A 484 4.93 -10.96 -14.99
N SER A 485 4.27 -11.69 -15.88
CA SER A 485 4.59 -11.80 -17.31
C SER A 485 3.72 -10.86 -18.18
N ASP A 486 2.77 -10.17 -17.54
CA ASP A 486 1.83 -9.28 -18.20
C ASP A 486 1.47 -8.07 -17.32
N THR A 487 0.82 -7.08 -17.94
CA THR A 487 0.26 -5.92 -17.27
C THR A 487 -0.76 -6.33 -16.22
N ILE A 488 -0.71 -5.71 -15.03
CA ILE A 488 -1.78 -5.80 -14.04
C ILE A 488 -2.81 -4.72 -14.37
N GLU A 489 -3.91 -5.12 -14.99
CA GLU A 489 -4.97 -4.22 -15.46
C GLU A 489 -6.11 -4.09 -14.44
N PHE A 490 -6.23 -2.90 -13.85
CA PHE A 490 -7.39 -2.43 -13.10
C PHE A 490 -8.25 -1.55 -14.03
N SER A 491 -8.88 -2.15 -15.05
CA SER A 491 -9.61 -1.42 -16.11
C SER A 491 -11.04 -1.94 -16.29
N ASP A 492 -11.87 -1.22 -17.04
CA ASP A 492 -13.22 -1.68 -17.43
C ASP A 492 -13.22 -3.02 -18.18
N LYS A 493 -12.16 -3.36 -18.92
CA LYS A 493 -12.09 -4.68 -19.58
C LYS A 493 -12.10 -5.81 -18.55
N THR A 494 -11.60 -5.55 -17.34
CA THR A 494 -11.49 -6.50 -16.24
C THR A 494 -12.48 -6.27 -15.09
N LEU A 495 -13.08 -5.08 -14.96
CA LEU A 495 -14.02 -4.66 -13.90
C LEU A 495 -15.38 -4.13 -14.43
N SER A 496 -15.74 -4.41 -15.68
CA SER A 496 -16.90 -3.84 -16.39
C SER A 496 -18.28 -3.97 -15.72
N SER A 497 -18.47 -4.91 -14.79
CA SER A 497 -19.77 -5.15 -14.14
C SER A 497 -19.83 -4.65 -12.70
N VAL A 498 -18.71 -4.24 -12.10
CA VAL A 498 -18.66 -3.82 -10.69
C VAL A 498 -17.96 -2.47 -10.55
N ASN A 499 -18.71 -1.47 -10.06
CA ASN A 499 -18.22 -0.10 -9.83
C ASN A 499 -17.32 0.02 -8.57
N VAL A 500 -16.34 -0.87 -8.37
CA VAL A 500 -15.49 -0.83 -7.17
C VAL A 500 -14.69 0.46 -7.13
N LYS A 501 -14.91 1.27 -6.08
CA LYS A 501 -14.15 2.50 -5.90
C LYS A 501 -12.82 2.28 -5.21
N ASN A 502 -12.69 1.33 -4.28
CA ASN A 502 -11.50 1.29 -3.42
C ASN A 502 -10.80 -0.06 -3.47
N ILE A 503 -9.60 -0.12 -4.04
CA ILE A 503 -8.76 -1.31 -4.08
C ILE A 503 -7.42 -1.02 -3.39
N THR A 504 -7.05 -1.88 -2.45
CA THR A 504 -5.75 -1.84 -1.77
C THR A 504 -4.94 -3.08 -2.11
N VAL A 505 -3.70 -2.88 -2.56
CA VAL A 505 -2.71 -3.96 -2.72
C VAL A 505 -1.66 -3.82 -1.63
N GLU A 506 -1.50 -4.87 -0.82
CA GLU A 506 -0.62 -4.85 0.35
C GLU A 506 0.00 -6.23 0.62
N PRO A 507 1.11 -6.34 1.35
CA PRO A 507 1.64 -7.63 1.77
C PRO A 507 0.80 -8.29 2.88
N TYR A 508 0.78 -9.63 2.90
CA TYR A 508 0.32 -10.44 4.02
C TYR A 508 1.49 -10.96 4.84
N GLY A 509 1.64 -10.49 6.08
CA GLY A 509 2.63 -10.99 7.04
C GLY A 509 4.11 -10.79 6.65
N ILE A 510 4.38 -10.29 5.44
CA ILE A 510 5.72 -9.89 4.97
C ILE A 510 5.85 -8.37 5.08
N GLY A 511 7.01 -7.88 5.53
CA GLY A 511 7.21 -6.44 5.78
C GLY A 511 7.09 -5.58 4.51
N ASN A 512 7.60 -6.08 3.37
CA ASN A 512 7.53 -5.43 2.06
C ASN A 512 7.45 -6.51 0.97
N ALA A 513 6.42 -6.47 0.11
CA ALA A 513 6.26 -7.42 -0.99
C ALA A 513 6.85 -6.87 -2.28
N LYS A 514 7.57 -7.69 -3.04
CA LYS A 514 8.11 -7.29 -4.35
C LYS A 514 7.21 -7.73 -5.50
N ILE A 515 6.91 -6.82 -6.42
CA ILE A 515 6.31 -7.09 -7.72
C ILE A 515 7.34 -6.73 -8.79
N SER A 516 7.64 -7.65 -9.70
CA SER A 516 8.60 -7.40 -10.78
C SER A 516 8.16 -8.00 -12.11
N LEU A 517 8.54 -7.38 -13.23
CA LEU A 517 8.33 -7.97 -14.56
C LEU A 517 9.34 -9.10 -14.81
N GLY A 518 8.87 -10.19 -15.40
CA GLY A 518 9.68 -11.34 -15.82
C GLY A 518 10.44 -11.13 -17.14
N GLY A 519 11.05 -9.97 -17.36
CA GLY A 519 11.88 -9.70 -18.54
C GLY A 519 11.10 -9.52 -19.87
N VAL A 520 9.80 -9.23 -19.81
CA VAL A 520 8.99 -8.95 -21.00
C VAL A 520 9.12 -7.47 -21.36
N ALA A 521 9.55 -7.20 -22.59
CA ALA A 521 9.57 -5.85 -23.16
C ALA A 521 8.15 -5.31 -23.41
N ASP A 522 7.99 -3.99 -23.36
CA ASP A 522 6.81 -3.27 -23.87
C ASP A 522 5.51 -3.35 -23.06
N LYS A 523 5.58 -3.59 -21.74
CA LYS A 523 4.39 -3.66 -20.88
C LYS A 523 4.39 -2.69 -19.71
N ILE A 524 3.21 -2.15 -19.41
CA ILE A 524 2.91 -1.43 -18.17
C ILE A 524 2.88 -2.43 -17.03
N LEU A 525 3.46 -2.13 -15.87
CA LEU A 525 3.39 -3.07 -14.75
C LEU A 525 2.02 -3.01 -14.05
N ILE A 526 1.52 -1.79 -13.78
CA ILE A 526 0.21 -1.53 -13.18
C ILE A 526 -0.54 -0.50 -14.03
N ASP A 527 -1.67 -0.89 -14.60
CA ASP A 527 -2.57 -0.02 -15.35
C ASP A 527 -3.84 0.25 -14.55
N ALA A 528 -3.94 1.44 -13.94
CA ALA A 528 -5.00 1.86 -13.02
C ALA A 528 -6.05 2.75 -13.71
N GLN A 529 -6.94 2.11 -14.47
CA GLN A 529 -8.04 2.74 -15.22
C GLN A 529 -9.41 2.39 -14.62
N LEU A 530 -9.56 2.54 -13.30
CA LEU A 530 -10.86 2.47 -12.65
C LEU A 530 -11.74 3.61 -13.22
N LYS A 531 -12.99 3.35 -13.63
CA LYS A 531 -13.89 4.40 -14.14
C LYS A 531 -14.91 4.92 -13.15
N ALA A 532 -15.05 4.27 -12.00
CA ALA A 532 -15.95 4.77 -10.97
C ALA A 532 -15.44 6.14 -10.49
N ALA A 533 -16.22 7.20 -10.67
CA ALA A 533 -15.81 8.55 -10.28
C ALA A 533 -15.36 8.59 -8.81
N GLY A 534 -14.14 9.08 -8.58
CA GLY A 534 -13.49 9.10 -7.27
C GLY A 534 -12.95 7.74 -6.82
N ALA A 535 -12.71 6.80 -7.73
CA ALA A 535 -12.05 5.55 -7.42
C ALA A 535 -10.60 5.78 -6.99
N LYS A 536 -10.09 4.83 -6.23
CA LYS A 536 -8.84 4.90 -5.49
C LYS A 536 -8.13 3.57 -5.54
N LEU A 537 -6.91 3.59 -6.09
CA LEU A 537 -5.95 2.50 -5.98
C LEU A 537 -4.94 2.86 -4.89
N THR A 538 -4.81 1.99 -3.88
CA THR A 538 -3.82 2.13 -2.81
C THR A 538 -2.78 1.03 -2.89
N LEU A 539 -1.50 1.40 -2.93
CA LEU A 539 -0.35 0.49 -2.86
C LEU A 539 0.37 0.69 -1.53
N ASN A 540 0.43 -0.35 -0.69
CA ASN A 540 1.03 -0.27 0.65
C ASN A 540 2.20 -1.26 0.79
N ASN A 541 3.38 -0.78 1.20
CA ASN A 541 4.55 -1.62 1.49
C ASN A 541 4.94 -2.54 0.31
N ILE A 542 4.98 -1.97 -0.90
CA ILE A 542 5.29 -2.68 -2.14
C ILE A 542 6.62 -2.19 -2.72
N THR A 543 7.44 -3.12 -3.21
CA THR A 543 8.61 -2.82 -4.04
C THR A 543 8.31 -3.19 -5.49
N LEU A 544 8.32 -2.20 -6.38
CA LEU A 544 8.23 -2.41 -7.82
C LEU A 544 9.65 -2.35 -8.40
N GLU A 545 10.07 -3.40 -9.11
CA GLU A 545 11.39 -3.40 -9.74
C GLU A 545 11.47 -4.11 -11.08
N ASN A 546 12.54 -3.81 -11.83
CA ASN A 546 12.84 -4.37 -13.15
C ASN A 546 11.70 -4.13 -14.14
N GLY A 547 11.05 -2.96 -14.05
CA GLY A 547 9.98 -2.57 -14.93
C GLY A 547 10.45 -1.94 -16.24
N CYS A 548 9.94 -2.47 -17.36
CA CYS A 548 10.08 -2.10 -18.78
C CYS A 548 11.51 -2.05 -19.36
N THR A 549 11.62 -2.45 -20.63
CA THR A 549 12.83 -2.48 -21.47
C THR A 549 12.61 -1.68 -22.78
N GLU A 550 13.70 -1.47 -23.51
CA GLU A 550 14.04 -0.41 -24.50
C GLU A 550 13.20 -0.24 -25.79
N THR A 551 11.96 -0.75 -25.92
CA THR A 551 11.28 -0.83 -27.24
C THR A 551 9.84 -0.30 -27.33
N ALA A 552 9.30 0.28 -26.26
CA ALA A 552 7.86 0.47 -26.13
C ALA A 552 7.34 1.83 -26.67
N PRO A 553 6.11 1.91 -27.22
CA PRO A 553 5.51 3.15 -27.73
C PRO A 553 5.33 4.24 -26.65
N SER A 554 5.09 5.47 -27.10
CA SER A 554 5.07 6.75 -26.35
C SER A 554 4.13 6.88 -25.13
N THR A 555 3.53 5.78 -24.64
CA THR A 555 2.61 5.74 -23.49
C THR A 555 3.06 4.79 -22.37
N SER A 556 4.27 4.25 -22.44
CA SER A 556 4.71 3.19 -21.54
C SER A 556 5.06 3.72 -20.15
N SER A 557 4.47 3.19 -19.07
CA SER A 557 4.77 3.59 -17.69
C SER A 557 4.82 2.39 -16.75
N LEU A 558 5.47 2.49 -15.58
CA LEU A 558 5.42 1.42 -14.59
C LEU A 558 4.05 1.37 -13.92
N ILE A 559 3.55 2.55 -13.55
CA ILE A 559 2.21 2.77 -13.04
C ILE A 559 1.54 3.81 -13.93
N TYR A 560 0.42 3.45 -14.54
CA TYR A 560 -0.47 4.37 -15.23
C TYR A 560 -1.73 4.59 -14.40
N SER A 561 -2.20 5.82 -14.24
CA SER A 561 -3.45 6.17 -13.57
C SER A 561 -4.27 7.12 -14.43
N ASP A 562 -5.49 6.72 -14.79
CA ASP A 562 -6.36 7.53 -15.66
C ASP A 562 -7.00 8.73 -14.94
N ALA A 563 -7.74 9.54 -15.70
CA ALA A 563 -8.23 10.88 -15.42
C ALA A 563 -9.08 11.05 -14.15
N ASP A 564 -9.73 10.02 -13.64
CA ASP A 564 -10.67 10.18 -12.51
C ASP A 564 -10.23 9.44 -11.23
N ASN A 565 -9.04 8.83 -11.25
CA ASN A 565 -8.57 7.93 -10.20
C ASN A 565 -7.56 8.57 -9.26
N SER A 566 -7.79 8.38 -7.97
CA SER A 566 -6.78 8.67 -6.97
C SER A 566 -5.78 7.52 -6.85
N LEU A 567 -4.49 7.85 -6.94
CA LEU A 567 -3.42 6.90 -6.66
C LEU A 567 -2.78 7.23 -5.32
N ILE A 568 -2.84 6.30 -4.37
CA ILE A 568 -2.16 6.45 -3.07
C ILE A 568 -1.07 5.41 -2.94
N MET A 569 0.15 5.86 -2.65
CA MET A 569 1.31 5.01 -2.44
C MET A 569 1.86 5.26 -1.04
N ASN A 570 1.90 4.22 -0.20
CA ASN A 570 2.47 4.29 1.14
C ASN A 570 3.62 3.29 1.27
N ASN A 571 4.81 3.78 1.63
CA ASN A 571 6.02 2.96 1.76
C ASN A 571 6.31 2.12 0.50
N VAL A 572 6.11 2.73 -0.68
CA VAL A 572 6.38 2.09 -1.97
C VAL A 572 7.80 2.39 -2.43
N THR A 573 8.53 1.37 -2.84
CA THR A 573 9.86 1.51 -3.46
C THR A 573 9.77 1.20 -4.95
N ILE A 574 10.17 2.11 -5.81
CA ILE A 574 10.36 1.89 -7.24
C ILE A 574 11.86 1.90 -7.51
N GLN A 575 12.39 0.80 -8.06
CA GLN A 575 13.83 0.70 -8.32
C GLN A 575 14.19 -0.07 -9.59
N ASN A 576 15.37 0.21 -10.14
CA ASN A 576 15.97 -0.54 -11.26
C ASN A 576 14.99 -0.72 -12.44
N SER A 577 14.21 0.30 -12.78
CA SER A 577 13.18 0.24 -13.84
C SER A 577 13.54 1.20 -14.97
N ALA A 578 13.32 0.83 -16.23
CA ALA A 578 13.66 1.61 -17.41
C ALA A 578 12.42 1.92 -18.26
N VAL A 579 12.06 3.20 -18.40
CA VAL A 579 10.87 3.67 -19.11
C VAL A 579 11.30 4.65 -20.21
N GLN A 580 11.47 4.17 -21.43
CA GLN A 580 12.17 4.91 -22.48
C GLN A 580 11.47 6.21 -22.96
N SER A 581 10.14 6.22 -23.05
CA SER A 581 9.39 7.29 -23.74
C SER A 581 8.27 7.94 -22.91
N SER A 582 8.30 7.80 -21.58
CA SER A 582 7.34 8.44 -20.67
C SER A 582 7.87 8.46 -19.23
N ALA A 583 7.12 7.97 -18.24
CA ALA A 583 7.49 8.04 -16.82
C ALA A 583 7.33 6.73 -16.04
N CYS A 584 8.09 6.54 -14.96
CA CYS A 584 7.81 5.44 -14.02
C CYS A 584 6.37 5.55 -13.48
N ILE A 585 5.92 6.73 -13.12
CA ILE A 585 4.53 6.95 -12.69
C ILE A 585 3.90 8.01 -13.59
N VAL A 586 2.78 7.68 -14.22
CA VAL A 586 1.98 8.61 -15.04
C VAL A 586 0.58 8.69 -14.44
N GLY A 587 0.11 9.90 -14.17
CA GLY A 587 -1.31 10.14 -13.89
C GLY A 587 -1.88 11.33 -14.64
N ASN A 588 -3.01 11.13 -15.29
CA ASN A 588 -3.57 12.13 -16.20
C ASN A 588 -4.38 13.23 -15.51
N SER A 589 -5.30 12.90 -14.57
CA SER A 589 -6.22 13.92 -14.02
C SER A 589 -6.83 13.64 -12.63
N GLY A 590 -6.71 12.42 -12.08
CA GLY A 590 -7.09 12.15 -10.69
C GLY A 590 -5.93 12.47 -9.74
N PRO A 591 -6.11 12.63 -8.41
CA PRO A 591 -5.07 13.10 -7.47
C PRO A 591 -4.12 11.99 -6.98
N ALA A 592 -2.83 12.27 -6.85
CA ALA A 592 -1.84 11.33 -6.30
C ALA A 592 -1.30 11.76 -4.94
N GLU A 593 -1.09 10.77 -4.08
CA GLU A 593 -0.42 10.91 -2.80
C GLU A 593 0.68 9.86 -2.64
N MET A 594 1.90 10.32 -2.37
CA MET A 594 3.08 9.50 -2.10
C MET A 594 3.55 9.76 -0.67
N ASN A 595 3.57 8.73 0.17
CA ASN A 595 3.97 8.81 1.57
C ASN A 595 5.08 7.80 1.87
N ASN A 596 6.24 8.27 2.34
CA ASN A 596 7.40 7.42 2.68
C ASN A 596 7.89 6.57 1.48
N CYS A 597 7.68 7.04 0.25
CA CYS A 597 8.07 6.33 -0.96
C CYS A 597 9.53 6.59 -1.37
N THR A 598 10.15 5.64 -2.06
CA THR A 598 11.50 5.78 -2.63
C THR A 598 11.46 5.49 -4.13
N VAL A 599 11.99 6.38 -4.97
CA VAL A 599 12.19 6.17 -6.42
C VAL A 599 13.68 6.30 -6.71
N LYS A 600 14.34 5.20 -7.08
CA LYS A 600 15.80 5.19 -7.27
C LYS A 600 16.28 4.36 -8.43
N LYS A 601 17.41 4.74 -9.04
CA LYS A 601 18.03 3.98 -10.14
C LYS A 601 17.06 3.66 -11.28
N CYS A 602 16.08 4.52 -11.52
CA CYS A 602 15.18 4.41 -12.65
C CYS A 602 15.77 5.16 -13.85
N TYR A 603 15.49 4.70 -15.05
CA TYR A 603 15.97 5.27 -16.32
C TYR A 603 14.77 5.66 -17.17
N GLY A 604 14.78 6.78 -17.86
CA GLY A 604 13.68 7.16 -18.75
C GLY A 604 13.65 8.62 -19.15
N GLU A 605 12.58 9.03 -19.84
CA GLU A 605 12.33 10.46 -20.09
C GLU A 605 11.95 11.18 -18.79
N ASN A 606 11.05 10.57 -18.00
CA ASN A 606 10.55 11.12 -16.74
C ASN A 606 10.51 10.03 -15.64
N ASN A 607 10.50 10.40 -14.35
CA ASN A 607 10.17 9.46 -13.27
C ASN A 607 8.71 9.60 -12.83
N LEU A 608 8.17 10.83 -12.80
CA LEU A 608 6.80 11.12 -12.42
C LEU A 608 6.19 12.17 -13.36
N ILE A 609 5.06 11.86 -13.98
CA ILE A 609 4.22 12.80 -14.75
C ILE A 609 2.84 12.85 -14.09
N TYR A 610 2.36 14.04 -13.72
CA TYR A 610 1.02 14.16 -13.14
C TYR A 610 0.25 15.39 -13.64
N GLY A 611 -1.01 15.19 -14.07
CA GLY A 611 -1.88 16.23 -14.63
C GLY A 611 -2.96 16.78 -13.70
N SER A 612 -3.01 16.38 -12.43
CA SER A 612 -3.85 16.99 -11.38
C SER A 612 -3.07 17.14 -10.07
N SER A 613 -3.67 17.38 -8.89
CA SER A 613 -2.91 17.54 -7.63
C SER A 613 -2.00 16.36 -7.27
N LEU A 614 -0.76 16.66 -6.86
CA LEU A 614 0.25 15.69 -6.45
C LEU A 614 0.80 16.06 -5.08
N THR A 615 0.71 15.17 -4.11
CA THR A 615 1.32 15.32 -2.77
C THR A 615 2.42 14.30 -2.58
N ILE A 616 3.62 14.75 -2.24
CA ILE A 616 4.80 13.94 -1.97
C ILE A 616 5.27 14.25 -0.55
N LYS A 617 5.26 13.25 0.33
CA LYS A 617 5.60 13.40 1.75
C LYS A 617 6.60 12.34 2.20
N ASN A 618 7.65 12.74 2.90
CA ASN A 618 8.70 11.85 3.40
C ASN A 618 9.34 10.96 2.31
N CYS A 619 9.39 11.43 1.07
CA CYS A 619 9.85 10.63 -0.06
C CYS A 619 11.29 10.92 -0.44
N SER A 620 11.93 9.96 -1.13
CA SER A 620 13.27 10.10 -1.70
C SER A 620 13.28 9.72 -3.18
N ILE A 621 13.62 10.66 -4.05
CA ILE A 621 13.76 10.48 -5.50
C ILE A 621 15.23 10.73 -5.86
N THR A 622 16.02 9.65 -5.99
CA THR A 622 17.49 9.76 -6.05
C THR A 622 18.17 8.82 -7.04
N GLY A 623 19.28 9.26 -7.63
CA GLY A 623 20.11 8.42 -8.50
C GLY A 623 19.39 7.92 -9.75
N ASN A 624 18.37 8.64 -10.20
CA ASN A 624 17.63 8.32 -11.42
C ASN A 624 18.28 8.98 -12.64
N LYS A 625 17.98 8.45 -13.83
CA LYS A 625 18.47 8.85 -15.13
C LYS A 625 17.27 9.31 -16.01
N ALA A 626 16.60 10.38 -15.58
CA ALA A 626 15.37 10.92 -16.17
C ALA A 626 15.06 12.34 -15.63
N LYS A 627 14.12 13.06 -16.24
CA LYS A 627 13.44 14.21 -15.59
C LYS A 627 12.68 13.70 -14.37
N CYS A 628 12.89 14.24 -13.19
CA CYS A 628 12.40 13.55 -11.99
C CYS A 628 10.90 13.76 -11.75
N ILE A 629 10.43 15.00 -11.75
CA ILE A 629 9.02 15.33 -11.55
C ILE A 629 8.60 16.28 -12.64
N VAL A 630 7.64 15.87 -13.45
CA VAL A 630 6.96 16.71 -14.43
C VAL A 630 5.51 16.85 -14.03
N TYR A 631 5.06 18.09 -13.90
CA TYR A 631 3.75 18.38 -13.37
C TYR A 631 2.99 19.32 -14.30
N ASN A 632 1.88 18.82 -14.84
CA ASN A 632 1.20 19.43 -15.97
C ASN A 632 0.05 20.35 -15.56
N ASN A 633 -0.69 20.07 -14.48
CA ASN A 633 -1.84 20.88 -14.02
C ASN A 633 -2.25 20.47 -12.58
N GLY A 634 -2.78 21.42 -11.77
CA GLY A 634 -3.21 21.21 -10.37
C GLY A 634 -2.25 21.81 -9.32
N ASN A 635 -2.37 21.47 -8.03
CA ASN A 635 -1.37 21.87 -7.01
C ASN A 635 -0.36 20.75 -6.71
N MET A 636 0.93 21.07 -6.67
CA MET A 636 1.96 20.16 -6.16
C MET A 636 2.29 20.50 -4.71
N LYS A 637 2.42 19.50 -3.84
CA LYS A 637 2.94 19.64 -2.47
C LYS A 637 4.14 18.73 -2.26
N LEU A 638 5.25 19.28 -1.79
CA LEU A 638 6.46 18.54 -1.44
C LEU A 638 6.81 18.80 0.02
N ILE A 639 6.68 17.77 0.86
CA ILE A 639 6.81 17.87 2.31
C ILE A 639 7.86 16.88 2.81
N ASP A 640 8.85 17.33 3.59
CA ASP A 640 9.87 16.44 4.21
C ASP A 640 10.55 15.47 3.22
N SER A 641 10.73 15.89 1.97
CA SER A 641 11.11 15.00 0.85
C SER A 641 12.38 15.45 0.14
N ALA A 642 13.07 14.50 -0.48
CA ALA A 642 14.33 14.72 -1.21
C ALA A 642 14.22 14.37 -2.70
N VAL A 643 14.68 15.26 -3.57
CA VAL A 643 14.91 15.07 -5.01
C VAL A 643 16.37 15.39 -5.29
N SER A 644 17.26 14.40 -5.26
CA SER A 644 18.70 14.65 -5.34
C SER A 644 19.50 13.65 -6.15
N ASP A 645 20.66 14.10 -6.62
CA ASP A 645 21.67 13.24 -7.27
C ASP A 645 21.13 12.51 -8.52
N ASN A 646 20.18 13.12 -9.22
CA ASN A 646 19.61 12.58 -10.45
C ASN A 646 20.35 13.12 -11.69
N THR A 647 20.42 12.30 -12.74
CA THR A 647 20.89 12.69 -14.08
C THR A 647 19.70 12.91 -15.00
N ILE A 648 19.52 14.13 -15.50
CA ILE A 648 18.44 14.50 -16.41
C ILE A 648 18.89 14.16 -17.83
N ILE A 649 18.18 13.21 -18.45
CA ILE A 649 18.45 12.71 -19.79
C ILE A 649 17.34 13.21 -20.73
N ASN A 650 17.70 13.59 -21.96
CA ASN A 650 16.85 13.99 -23.10
C ASN A 650 16.46 15.48 -23.29
N GLY A 651 16.89 16.00 -24.46
CA GLY A 651 16.14 16.88 -25.37
C GLY A 651 16.50 18.35 -25.33
N ASP A 652 16.03 19.02 -24.29
CA ASP A 652 16.11 20.47 -24.17
C ASP A 652 17.08 20.82 -23.04
N SER A 653 18.07 21.67 -23.31
CA SER A 653 19.08 22.17 -22.35
C SER A 653 18.50 22.95 -21.14
N ASP A 654 17.19 22.97 -21.07
CA ASP A 654 16.33 24.00 -20.53
C ASP A 654 15.35 23.40 -19.50
N ILE A 655 15.61 22.19 -18.99
CA ILE A 655 14.70 21.48 -18.08
C ILE A 655 15.44 20.96 -16.83
N GLY A 656 14.89 21.24 -15.65
CA GLY A 656 15.38 20.79 -14.35
C GLY A 656 14.71 19.52 -13.82
N ALA A 657 15.20 19.05 -12.67
CA ALA A 657 14.72 17.84 -12.01
C ALA A 657 13.23 17.92 -11.65
N ILE A 658 12.76 19.12 -11.30
CA ILE A 658 11.34 19.45 -11.13
C ILE A 658 10.94 20.44 -12.22
N LEU A 659 9.97 20.04 -13.05
CA LEU A 659 9.40 20.83 -14.13
C LEU A 659 7.90 21.08 -13.88
N THR A 660 7.49 22.34 -13.95
CA THR A 660 6.07 22.73 -13.84
C THR A 660 5.60 23.39 -15.14
N MET A 661 4.59 22.81 -15.79
CA MET A 661 4.16 23.18 -17.15
C MET A 661 2.91 24.08 -17.23
N ALA A 662 2.02 24.10 -16.24
CA ALA A 662 0.87 25.01 -16.21
C ALA A 662 0.67 25.66 -14.84
N GLN A 663 0.13 26.88 -14.84
CA GLN A 663 -0.13 27.69 -13.65
C GLN A 663 -0.94 26.93 -12.58
N LYS A 664 -0.31 26.68 -11.43
CA LYS A 664 -0.89 26.47 -10.09
C LYS A 664 0.24 26.20 -9.11
N THR A 665 0.03 26.58 -7.87
CA THR A 665 1.03 26.73 -6.81
C THR A 665 1.82 25.45 -6.51
N THR A 666 3.15 25.58 -6.36
CA THR A 666 3.99 24.55 -5.73
C THR A 666 4.10 24.87 -4.25
N THR A 667 3.61 23.98 -3.39
CA THR A 667 3.73 24.13 -1.93
C THR A 667 4.92 23.33 -1.42
N LEU A 668 5.80 23.95 -0.63
CA LEU A 668 6.91 23.29 0.06
C LEU A 668 6.69 23.36 1.57
N GLY A 669 7.04 22.26 2.25
CA GLY A 669 6.89 22.15 3.70
C GLY A 669 7.91 21.24 4.38
N GLY A 670 8.25 21.53 5.64
CA GLY A 670 9.20 20.75 6.42
C GLY A 670 10.60 20.70 5.80
N LYS A 671 11.29 19.56 5.89
CA LYS A 671 12.66 19.38 5.39
C LYS A 671 12.69 18.95 3.92
N VAL A 672 12.80 19.91 3.00
CA VAL A 672 12.87 19.65 1.56
C VAL A 672 14.30 19.74 1.04
N ILE A 673 14.78 18.72 0.32
CA ILE A 673 16.12 18.70 -0.29
C ILE A 673 15.99 18.58 -1.80
N ILE A 674 16.46 19.57 -2.57
CA ILE A 674 16.49 19.55 -4.03
C ILE A 674 17.88 20.00 -4.47
N LYS A 675 18.77 19.05 -4.76
CA LYS A 675 20.19 19.36 -5.07
C LYS A 675 20.90 18.30 -5.90
N ASN A 676 22.07 18.66 -6.43
CA ASN A 676 22.95 17.77 -7.19
C ASN A 676 22.27 17.10 -8.39
N ASN A 677 21.14 17.62 -8.86
CA ASN A 677 20.52 17.11 -10.07
C ASN A 677 21.24 17.74 -11.26
N LYS A 678 21.75 16.91 -12.17
CA LYS A 678 22.59 17.33 -13.28
C LYS A 678 22.01 16.88 -14.59
N THR A 679 22.07 17.70 -15.63
CA THR A 679 21.86 17.26 -17.01
C THR A 679 22.98 16.33 -17.46
N SER A 680 22.81 15.64 -18.59
CA SER A 680 23.79 14.70 -19.13
C SER A 680 25.16 15.32 -19.45
N ASP A 681 25.21 16.63 -19.67
CA ASP A 681 26.43 17.43 -19.85
C ASP A 681 27.06 17.91 -18.53
N GLY A 682 26.45 17.58 -17.39
CA GLY A 682 26.97 17.88 -16.05
C GLY A 682 26.48 19.20 -15.44
N VAL A 683 25.66 19.99 -16.14
CA VAL A 683 25.11 21.25 -15.61
C VAL A 683 24.07 20.97 -14.52
N GLN A 684 24.14 21.67 -13.39
CA GLN A 684 23.14 21.51 -12.33
C GLN A 684 21.81 22.16 -12.72
N ARG A 685 20.73 21.38 -12.68
CA ARG A 685 19.37 21.82 -13.02
C ARG A 685 18.36 21.21 -12.05
N ASN A 686 17.97 21.95 -11.03
CA ASN A 686 17.18 21.43 -9.91
C ASN A 686 15.69 21.74 -10.06
N PHE A 687 15.32 23.01 -10.23
CA PHE A 687 13.93 23.45 -10.36
C PHE A 687 13.78 24.33 -11.60
N THR A 688 12.79 24.06 -12.46
CA THR A 688 12.55 24.81 -13.70
C THR A 688 11.07 25.05 -13.98
N TYR A 689 10.79 26.20 -14.58
CA TYR A 689 9.46 26.70 -14.90
C TYR A 689 9.31 26.89 -16.42
N ASN A 690 8.44 26.12 -17.08
CA ASN A 690 8.38 26.02 -18.55
C ASN A 690 7.44 27.03 -19.26
N ASP A 691 7.22 28.24 -18.73
CA ASP A 691 6.22 29.15 -19.33
C ASP A 691 6.49 30.62 -18.99
N ASP A 692 6.24 31.49 -19.97
CA ASP A 692 6.41 32.95 -19.98
C ASP A 692 5.30 33.71 -19.24
N SER A 693 4.29 33.00 -18.71
CA SER A 693 3.16 33.60 -18.02
C SER A 693 3.50 34.10 -16.60
N ASN A 694 3.10 35.35 -16.32
CA ASN A 694 3.62 36.21 -15.24
C ASN A 694 3.16 35.90 -13.79
N SER A 695 2.72 34.69 -13.44
CA SER A 695 2.32 34.38 -12.06
C SER A 695 2.58 32.94 -11.67
N LYS A 696 3.81 32.65 -11.24
CA LYS A 696 4.18 31.35 -10.66
C LYS A 696 4.54 31.56 -9.19
N THR A 697 3.90 30.76 -8.34
CA THR A 697 4.02 30.90 -6.88
C THR A 697 4.60 29.63 -6.27
N ILE A 698 5.69 29.79 -5.52
CA ILE A 698 6.11 28.80 -4.52
C ILE A 698 5.52 29.23 -3.18
N GLN A 699 4.61 28.43 -2.64
CA GLN A 699 4.03 28.65 -1.34
C GLN A 699 4.79 27.85 -0.29
N ILE A 700 5.13 28.48 0.83
CA ILE A 700 5.73 27.79 1.98
C ILE A 700 4.65 27.58 3.03
N ASP A 701 4.34 26.32 3.38
CA ASP A 701 3.26 25.96 4.31
C ASP A 701 3.71 25.68 5.75
N SER A 702 5.02 25.52 5.97
CA SER A 702 5.62 25.17 7.27
C SER A 702 7.13 25.56 7.28
N PRO A 703 7.81 25.60 8.45
CA PRO A 703 9.21 26.00 8.51
C PRO A 703 10.07 25.04 7.69
N LEU A 704 10.95 25.59 6.84
CA LEU A 704 11.86 24.81 6.00
C LEU A 704 13.15 24.38 6.70
N THR A 705 13.16 24.21 8.02
CA THR A 705 14.37 23.95 8.80
C THR A 705 15.15 22.73 8.26
N GLY A 706 16.42 22.93 7.92
CA GLY A 706 17.28 21.88 7.36
C GLY A 706 17.03 21.53 5.89
N SER A 707 16.23 22.34 5.19
CA SER A 707 16.04 22.25 3.74
C SER A 707 17.26 22.78 2.97
N ASP A 708 17.44 22.28 1.76
CA ASP A 708 18.55 22.61 0.86
C ASP A 708 17.99 22.61 -0.58
N ILE A 709 17.58 23.79 -1.07
CA ILE A 709 16.80 23.95 -2.30
C ILE A 709 17.57 24.83 -3.27
N HIS A 710 17.99 24.24 -4.38
CA HIS A 710 18.63 24.93 -5.48
C HIS A 710 17.60 25.22 -6.59
N ILE A 711 17.58 26.44 -7.11
CA ILE A 711 16.70 26.87 -8.21
C ILE A 711 17.56 27.26 -9.41
N SER A 712 17.20 26.80 -10.61
CA SER A 712 17.95 27.10 -11.82
C SER A 712 17.06 27.91 -12.77
N TYR A 713 17.55 29.04 -13.28
CA TYR A 713 16.80 29.81 -14.27
C TYR A 713 17.15 29.31 -15.68
N VAL A 714 16.14 29.29 -16.55
CA VAL A 714 16.28 28.85 -17.94
C VAL A 714 15.77 29.97 -18.83
N GLY A 715 16.68 30.83 -19.25
CA GLY A 715 16.44 31.86 -20.23
C GLY A 715 17.76 32.38 -20.75
N THR A 716 17.87 32.54 -22.08
CA THR A 716 19.04 33.11 -22.76
C THR A 716 19.20 34.61 -22.51
N THR A 717 18.20 35.24 -21.89
CA THR A 717 18.19 36.62 -21.42
C THR A 717 17.86 36.63 -19.92
N PRO A 718 18.67 37.30 -19.07
CA PRO A 718 18.24 37.62 -17.72
C PRO A 718 16.86 38.27 -17.79
N PRO A 719 15.90 37.93 -16.91
CA PRO A 719 14.58 38.53 -16.95
C PRO A 719 14.75 40.05 -16.94
N GLY A 720 14.30 40.71 -18.02
CA GLY A 720 14.24 42.16 -18.04
C GLY A 720 13.44 42.63 -16.81
N TYR A 721 13.87 43.75 -16.21
CA TYR A 721 13.19 44.44 -15.13
C TYR A 721 11.66 44.37 -15.33
N GLY A 722 10.94 43.59 -14.49
CA GLY A 722 9.47 43.50 -14.52
C GLY A 722 8.83 42.11 -14.48
N LYS A 723 9.58 40.99 -14.51
CA LYS A 723 9.02 39.64 -14.26
C LYS A 723 9.34 39.16 -12.83
N SER A 724 8.35 39.18 -11.94
CA SER A 724 8.50 38.72 -10.55
C SER A 724 8.20 37.21 -10.41
N LEU A 725 9.17 36.44 -9.92
CA LEU A 725 8.89 35.15 -9.26
C LEU A 725 8.40 35.47 -7.85
N THR A 726 7.11 35.29 -7.59
CA THR A 726 6.51 35.64 -6.31
C THR A 726 6.61 34.45 -5.37
N PHE A 727 7.36 34.57 -4.28
CA PHE A 727 7.27 33.64 -3.16
C PHE A 727 6.30 34.23 -2.15
N THR A 728 5.08 33.71 -2.08
CA THR A 728 4.14 34.06 -1.03
C THR A 728 4.28 33.04 0.09
N SER A 729 4.76 33.44 1.26
CA SER A 729 4.63 32.57 2.42
C SER A 729 3.15 32.55 2.83
N GLY A 730 2.59 31.36 3.03
CA GLY A 730 1.24 31.22 3.61
C GLY A 730 1.22 31.49 5.12
N TYR A 731 2.31 32.03 5.68
CA TYR A 731 2.47 32.24 7.12
C TYR A 731 1.64 33.45 7.56
N SER A 732 0.36 33.20 7.84
CA SER A 732 -0.54 34.20 8.40
C SER A 732 -0.06 34.67 9.77
N THR A 733 0.26 35.96 9.86
CA THR A 733 0.02 36.87 11.00
C THR A 733 0.79 36.73 12.31
N ASN A 734 1.71 35.76 12.51
CA ASN A 734 2.54 35.73 13.73
C ASN A 734 3.89 35.03 13.52
N LEU A 735 4.97 35.77 13.24
CA LEU A 735 6.33 35.22 13.27
C LEU A 735 7.31 36.16 13.98
N LYS A 736 7.77 35.70 15.16
CA LYS A 736 8.98 36.14 15.87
C LYS A 736 10.24 35.33 15.45
N ALA A 737 10.16 34.50 14.41
CA ALA A 737 11.26 33.66 13.96
C ALA A 737 11.55 33.93 12.48
N ASN A 738 12.73 34.48 12.20
CA ASN A 738 13.27 34.52 10.85
C ASN A 738 13.42 33.08 10.33
N PRO A 739 13.09 32.79 9.06
CA PRO A 739 13.60 31.56 8.44
C PRO A 739 15.13 31.64 8.38
N GLU A 740 15.82 30.74 9.08
CA GLU A 740 17.30 30.60 9.06
C GLU A 740 17.83 30.05 7.72
N THR A 741 16.97 29.83 6.72
CA THR A 741 17.29 29.11 5.48
C THR A 741 17.51 30.06 4.31
N ILE A 742 18.74 30.04 3.77
CA ILE A 742 19.15 30.75 2.57
C ILE A 742 18.79 29.89 1.35
N PHE A 743 18.06 30.45 0.39
CA PHE A 743 17.89 29.83 -0.92
C PHE A 743 19.03 30.29 -1.84
N THR A 744 19.83 29.35 -2.34
CA THR A 744 20.89 29.62 -3.32
C THR A 744 20.46 29.09 -4.68
N SER A 745 20.35 29.96 -5.67
CA SER A 745 20.18 29.50 -7.06
C SER A 745 21.51 28.97 -7.62
N ASP A 746 21.42 28.10 -8.62
CA ASP A 746 22.59 27.53 -9.29
C ASP A 746 23.41 28.58 -10.08
N ASP A 747 22.81 29.74 -10.37
CA ASP A 747 23.46 30.90 -11.03
C ASP A 747 23.93 31.98 -10.03
N GLY A 748 23.96 31.66 -8.73
CA GLY A 748 24.46 32.55 -7.66
C GLY A 748 23.46 33.59 -7.13
N PHE A 749 22.26 33.70 -7.69
CA PHE A 749 21.15 34.50 -7.15
C PHE A 749 20.70 33.98 -5.78
N VAL A 750 20.43 34.89 -4.85
CA VAL A 750 19.80 34.60 -3.55
C VAL A 750 18.35 35.06 -3.61
N ILE A 751 17.42 34.24 -3.10
CA ILE A 751 16.02 34.66 -2.94
C ILE A 751 15.91 35.32 -1.56
N GLY A 752 15.65 36.61 -1.57
CA GLY A 752 15.40 37.42 -0.37
C GLY A 752 13.97 37.94 -0.38
N TRP A 753 13.40 38.20 0.79
CA TRP A 753 12.13 38.90 0.89
C TRP A 753 12.24 40.30 0.28
N ASN A 754 11.23 40.73 -0.47
CA ASN A 754 11.13 42.12 -0.95
C ASN A 754 11.10 43.08 0.24
N ASP A 755 11.35 44.36 -0.03
CA ASP A 755 11.50 45.41 0.99
C ASP A 755 10.26 45.60 1.90
N ILE A 756 9.14 44.95 1.57
CA ILE A 756 7.85 45.01 2.26
C ILE A 756 7.54 43.74 3.07
N LYS A 757 8.40 42.71 3.03
CA LYS A 757 8.17 41.38 3.65
C LYS A 757 6.84 40.74 3.21
N THR A 758 6.37 41.01 2.00
CA THR A 758 5.11 40.46 1.47
C THR A 758 5.33 39.41 0.37
N GLU A 759 6.44 39.49 -0.37
CA GLU A 759 6.79 38.57 -1.46
C GLU A 759 8.30 38.39 -1.52
N ALA A 760 8.87 37.20 -1.80
CA ALA A 760 10.32 37.12 -2.09
C ALA A 760 10.64 37.47 -3.54
N ALA A 761 11.79 38.10 -3.77
CA ALA A 761 12.31 38.54 -5.07
C ALA A 761 13.69 37.92 -5.38
N LEU A 762 14.01 37.78 -6.68
CA LEU A 762 15.28 37.24 -7.18
C LEU A 762 16.35 38.35 -7.29
N TYR A 763 17.51 38.18 -6.65
CA TYR A 763 18.62 39.15 -6.72
C TYR A 763 19.82 38.59 -7.52
N SER A 764 20.30 39.30 -8.55
CA SER A 764 21.44 38.86 -9.37
C SER A 764 22.79 39.02 -8.67
N SER A 765 23.61 37.97 -8.74
CA SER A 765 24.96 37.89 -8.16
C SER A 765 26.04 38.65 -8.95
N ALA A 766 25.70 39.30 -10.06
CA ALA A 766 26.68 39.92 -10.97
C ALA A 766 27.01 41.40 -10.69
N VAL A 767 26.53 41.98 -9.59
CA VAL A 767 26.96 43.32 -9.13
C VAL A 767 27.58 43.16 -7.75
N ARG A 768 28.86 43.51 -7.61
CA ARG A 768 29.58 43.51 -6.32
C ARG A 768 28.69 44.18 -5.27
N PRO A 769 28.24 43.46 -4.23
CA PRO A 769 27.27 44.02 -3.31
C PRO A 769 27.99 44.98 -2.37
N GLY A 770 27.74 46.27 -2.57
CA GLY A 770 27.69 47.19 -1.45
C GLY A 770 26.59 46.70 -0.52
N ILE A 771 26.99 46.29 0.68
CA ILE A 771 26.08 45.78 1.71
C ILE A 771 25.18 46.95 2.13
N GLN A 772 23.92 46.94 1.66
CA GLN A 772 22.87 47.77 2.24
C GLN A 772 22.14 46.91 3.29
N MET A 773 22.58 47.03 4.54
CA MET A 773 21.99 46.33 5.69
C MET A 773 20.86 47.18 6.27
N VAL A 774 19.60 46.77 6.05
CA VAL A 774 18.49 47.20 6.90
C VAL A 774 18.27 46.12 7.96
N GLY A 775 19.06 46.20 9.04
CA GLY A 775 19.00 45.27 10.18
C GLY A 775 18.12 45.79 11.31
N ASP A 776 17.51 44.87 12.05
CA ASP A 776 16.82 45.12 13.33
C ASP A 776 17.76 45.80 14.33
N ILE A 777 17.26 46.77 15.10
CA ILE A 777 17.98 47.57 16.11
C ILE A 777 18.73 46.68 17.10
N LYS A 778 18.21 45.48 17.39
CA LYS A 778 18.87 44.50 18.27
C LYS A 778 20.15 43.92 17.63
N SER A 779 20.12 43.63 16.33
CA SER A 779 21.29 43.18 15.55
C SER A 779 22.32 44.29 15.40
N LEU A 780 21.90 45.54 15.25
CA LEU A 780 22.81 46.68 15.13
C LEU A 780 23.52 46.95 16.46
N LYS A 781 22.80 46.91 17.58
CA LYS A 781 23.35 47.03 18.94
C LYS A 781 24.33 45.90 19.27
N GLU A 782 23.97 44.65 18.99
CA GLU A 782 24.84 43.50 19.23
C GLU A 782 26.08 43.49 18.31
N GLN A 783 25.98 43.97 17.07
CA GLN A 783 27.15 44.08 16.18
C GLN A 783 28.08 45.23 16.55
N LEU A 784 27.54 46.39 16.97
CA LEU A 784 28.31 47.51 17.53
C LEU A 784 28.99 47.11 18.84
N GLU A 785 28.27 46.53 19.81
CA GLU A 785 28.83 46.08 21.10
C GLU A 785 29.89 44.99 20.93
N LYS A 786 29.74 44.10 19.93
CA LYS A 786 30.71 43.05 19.62
C LYS A 786 31.99 43.56 18.94
N HIS A 787 31.95 44.68 18.23
CA HIS A 787 33.08 45.22 17.47
C HIS A 787 33.74 46.47 18.12
N ILE A 788 33.13 47.07 19.14
CA ILE A 788 33.70 48.16 19.96
C ILE A 788 34.98 47.74 20.71
N ASN A 789 35.28 46.44 20.81
CA ASN A 789 36.55 45.95 21.38
C ASN A 789 37.72 45.94 20.38
N ASP A 790 37.51 46.22 19.09
CA ASP A 790 38.56 46.25 18.08
C ASP A 790 38.84 47.69 17.60
N SER A 791 40.05 48.16 17.89
CA SER A 791 40.44 49.58 17.93
C SER A 791 40.59 50.32 16.59
N LYS A 792 40.11 49.79 15.45
CA LYS A 792 40.11 50.49 14.15
C LYS A 792 38.95 50.05 13.26
N TYR A 793 37.97 50.92 13.05
CA TYR A 793 36.97 50.77 11.99
C TYR A 793 37.15 51.86 10.93
N THR A 794 37.29 51.46 9.66
CA THR A 794 37.33 52.37 8.50
C THR A 794 36.06 52.15 7.69
N MET A 795 35.18 53.14 7.65
CA MET A 795 33.90 53.07 6.96
C MET A 795 34.06 53.63 5.54
N TYR A 796 33.85 52.81 4.51
CA TYR A 796 33.81 53.28 3.11
C TYR A 796 32.36 53.35 2.62
N SER A 797 31.92 54.58 2.33
CA SER A 797 30.66 54.99 1.68
C SER A 797 29.34 54.32 2.14
N SER A 798 28.57 55.01 2.97
CA SER A 798 27.10 54.99 2.92
C SER A 798 26.53 56.25 3.57
N THR A 799 25.46 56.79 2.97
CA THR A 799 24.68 57.92 3.51
C THR A 799 23.62 57.34 4.45
N PHE A 800 23.54 57.80 5.70
CA PHE A 800 22.47 57.43 6.62
C PHE A 800 21.30 58.41 6.49
N GLU A 801 20.14 57.92 6.03
CA GLU A 801 18.87 58.66 6.01
C GLU A 801 17.89 58.07 7.01
N ALA A 802 17.43 58.90 7.97
CA ALA A 802 16.25 58.62 8.78
C ALA A 802 15.15 59.60 8.33
N SER A 803 14.09 59.11 7.66
CA SER A 803 12.93 59.91 7.26
C SER A 803 11.62 59.24 7.66
N SER A 804 10.61 60.06 7.99
CA SER A 804 9.28 59.62 8.42
C SER A 804 8.14 60.11 7.51
N SER A 805 8.43 60.59 6.30
CA SER A 805 7.41 61.18 5.42
C SER A 805 6.97 60.22 4.31
N ASN A 806 5.94 59.41 4.61
CA ASN A 806 4.83 58.99 3.74
C ASN A 806 4.31 57.61 4.17
N ILE A 807 3.13 57.55 4.81
CA ILE A 807 2.08 56.51 4.71
C ILE A 807 1.03 56.74 5.82
N SER A 808 -0.24 56.73 5.41
CA SER A 808 -1.43 57.16 6.14
C SER A 808 -2.13 56.05 6.95
N ASP A 809 -1.41 55.06 7.49
CA ASP A 809 -2.07 53.96 8.23
C ASP A 809 -1.48 53.71 9.62
N LYS A 810 -2.37 53.75 10.61
CA LYS A 810 -2.09 53.70 12.04
C LYS A 810 -1.76 52.27 12.47
N THR A 811 -0.48 51.88 12.53
CA THR A 811 0.06 51.01 13.61
C THR A 811 1.60 50.84 13.56
N LEU A 812 2.29 51.37 14.59
CA LEU A 812 3.66 51.08 15.09
C LEU A 812 4.81 51.11 14.04
N PHE A 813 5.77 52.05 14.05
CA PHE A 813 6.70 52.39 15.13
C PHE A 813 7.02 53.90 15.17
N ASN A 814 6.96 54.46 16.37
CA ASN A 814 7.34 55.83 16.67
C ASN A 814 8.80 55.79 17.15
N ILE A 815 9.80 56.11 16.31
CA ILE A 815 11.20 56.19 16.75
C ILE A 815 11.38 57.51 17.51
N LYS A 816 10.97 57.52 18.78
CA LYS A 816 11.07 58.68 19.67
C LYS A 816 12.48 58.97 20.16
N SER A 817 13.44 58.05 20.00
CA SER A 817 14.83 58.25 20.45
C SER A 817 15.83 57.29 19.79
N LEU A 818 16.92 57.77 19.20
CA LEU A 818 18.10 56.97 18.80
C LEU A 818 19.33 57.46 19.58
N ASN A 819 19.87 56.65 20.48
CA ASN A 819 21.13 56.94 21.19
C ASN A 819 22.29 56.19 20.53
N VAL A 820 23.20 56.91 19.89
CA VAL A 820 24.52 56.40 19.48
C VAL A 820 25.53 56.88 20.53
N SER A 821 25.80 56.04 21.53
CA SER A 821 26.85 56.27 22.54
C SER A 821 27.80 55.08 22.61
N ILE A 822 29.10 55.35 22.59
CA ILE A 822 30.11 54.35 22.95
C ILE A 822 30.29 54.45 24.45
N ASP A 823 29.69 53.50 25.19
CA ASP A 823 29.81 53.41 26.65
C ASP A 823 30.95 52.46 26.99
N GLY A 824 32.18 52.95 26.81
CA GLY A 824 33.37 52.30 27.37
C GLY A 824 33.59 52.85 28.77
N GLY A 825 33.69 51.97 29.78
CA GLY A 825 33.96 52.35 31.18
C GLY A 825 35.29 53.06 31.46
N ASP A 826 35.95 53.56 30.42
CA ASP A 826 37.20 54.31 30.45
C ASP A 826 36.95 55.66 29.75
N LYS A 827 36.95 56.76 30.52
CA LYS A 827 36.52 58.10 30.07
C LYS A 827 37.36 58.68 28.91
N ASP A 828 38.46 58.01 28.55
CA ASP A 828 39.40 58.44 27.52
C ASP A 828 39.25 57.69 26.19
N ARG A 829 38.35 56.70 26.06
CA ARG A 829 38.13 55.97 24.79
C ARG A 829 36.97 56.57 23.99
N ARG A 830 37.28 57.49 23.07
CA ARG A 830 36.33 57.99 22.07
C ARG A 830 36.29 57.06 20.85
N GLY A 831 35.11 56.88 20.25
CA GLY A 831 35.02 56.22 18.95
C GLY A 831 35.56 57.11 17.85
N LYS A 832 36.15 56.52 16.81
CA LYS A 832 36.64 57.27 15.66
C LYS A 832 35.85 56.87 14.40
N ILE A 833 35.30 57.86 13.70
CA ILE A 833 34.71 57.71 12.36
C ILE A 833 35.61 58.43 11.37
N ASP A 834 36.26 57.65 10.51
CA ASP A 834 37.15 58.16 9.48
C ASP A 834 36.38 58.30 8.15
N LEU A 835 36.08 59.53 7.75
CA LEU A 835 35.25 59.87 6.59
C LEU A 835 36.07 59.94 5.28
N LYS A 836 36.89 58.93 5.00
CA LYS A 836 37.66 58.87 3.75
C LYS A 836 36.70 58.69 2.58
N SER A 837 36.73 59.59 1.61
CA SER A 837 36.01 59.48 0.33
C SER A 837 34.48 59.39 0.40
N VAL A 838 33.84 59.92 1.45
CA VAL A 838 32.38 59.97 1.52
C VAL A 838 31.83 60.99 0.51
N GLN A 839 31.00 60.51 -0.41
CA GLN A 839 30.21 61.35 -1.31
C GLN A 839 28.85 61.61 -0.64
N GLY A 840 28.71 62.73 0.08
CA GLY A 840 27.43 63.17 0.67
C GLY A 840 27.47 63.35 2.19
N ARG A 841 26.38 63.77 2.82
CA ARG A 841 26.32 64.03 4.28
C ARG A 841 26.56 62.74 5.07
N ALA A 842 27.35 62.80 6.15
CA ALA A 842 27.63 61.66 7.02
C ALA A 842 26.35 61.18 7.74
N PHE A 843 25.49 62.13 8.13
CA PHE A 843 24.16 61.85 8.64
C PHE A 843 23.15 62.85 8.06
N THR A 844 21.98 62.35 7.63
CA THR A 844 20.80 63.17 7.33
C THR A 844 19.66 62.73 8.24
N ILE A 845 19.26 63.62 9.14
CA ILE A 845 18.27 63.36 10.18
C ILE A 845 17.05 64.24 9.91
N SER A 846 15.87 63.63 9.76
CA SER A 846 14.62 64.33 9.43
C SER A 846 13.41 63.76 10.17
N GLY A 847 12.29 64.49 10.16
CA GLY A 847 11.04 64.10 10.83
C GLY A 847 11.13 64.18 12.36
N ASP A 848 10.08 63.77 13.08
CA ASP A 848 9.95 63.83 14.56
C ASP A 848 10.93 62.91 15.34
N SER A 849 12.22 62.95 15.01
CA SER A 849 13.28 62.11 15.55
C SER A 849 14.07 62.85 16.64
N ASP A 850 14.25 62.26 17.82
CA ASP A 850 15.20 62.72 18.84
C ASP A 850 16.47 61.85 18.77
N VAL A 851 17.58 62.38 18.24
CA VAL A 851 18.81 61.62 18.00
C VAL A 851 19.93 62.14 18.87
N LYS A 852 20.59 61.27 19.63
CA LYS A 852 21.79 61.61 20.39
C LYS A 852 23.03 60.96 19.79
N ILE A 853 24.04 61.76 19.47
CA ILE A 853 25.37 61.36 18.99
C ILE A 853 26.37 61.75 20.09
N SER A 854 27.10 60.79 20.66
CA SER A 854 28.04 61.13 21.73
C SER A 854 29.33 60.32 21.78
N ASN A 855 30.41 60.97 22.21
CA ASN A 855 31.76 60.40 22.36
C ASN A 855 32.38 59.89 21.03
N ILE A 856 32.22 60.65 19.93
CA ILE A 856 32.70 60.28 18.59
C ILE A 856 33.62 61.37 18.01
N ASP A 857 34.79 60.95 17.51
CA ASP A 857 35.73 61.74 16.74
C ASP A 857 35.52 61.49 15.23
N PHE A 858 34.93 62.47 14.55
CA PHE A 858 34.82 62.55 13.10
C PHE A 858 36.10 63.13 12.53
N THR A 859 36.84 62.33 11.75
CA THR A 859 38.08 62.78 11.10
C THR A 859 38.05 62.51 9.61
N SER A 860 38.80 63.27 8.82
CA SER A 860 39.16 62.86 7.46
C SER A 860 40.67 62.98 7.20
N ASP A 861 41.17 62.25 6.21
CA ASP A 861 42.57 62.25 5.79
C ASP A 861 43.00 63.51 5.01
N HIS A 862 42.08 64.45 4.74
CA HIS A 862 42.45 65.68 4.08
C HIS A 862 43.27 66.56 5.04
N ASP A 863 44.59 66.56 4.82
CA ASP A 863 45.47 67.60 5.34
C ASP A 863 44.93 68.94 4.80
N GLY A 864 44.40 69.77 5.70
CA GLY A 864 43.74 71.03 5.35
C GLY A 864 44.62 72.06 4.63
N SER A 865 45.90 71.76 4.34
CA SER A 865 46.85 72.68 3.74
C SER A 865 47.05 72.52 2.22
N ASP A 866 46.71 71.38 1.60
CA ASP A 866 47.18 71.08 0.23
C ASP A 866 46.08 70.62 -0.78
N TYR A 867 44.96 71.35 -0.84
CA TYR A 867 43.94 71.11 -1.89
C TYR A 867 44.28 71.89 -3.18
N LYS A 868 44.88 71.22 -4.17
CA LYS A 868 44.94 71.70 -5.56
C LYS A 868 43.56 71.54 -6.21
N PRO A 869 43.01 72.55 -6.90
CA PRO A 869 41.72 72.43 -7.57
C PRO A 869 41.86 71.45 -8.73
N ALA A 870 41.44 70.20 -8.52
CA ALA A 870 41.21 69.27 -9.61
C ALA A 870 39.85 69.63 -10.24
N TYR A 871 39.91 69.94 -11.53
CA TYR A 871 38.80 70.24 -12.42
C TYR A 871 37.56 69.35 -12.19
N TYR A 872 36.40 70.00 -12.06
CA TYR A 872 35.03 69.52 -12.30
C TYR A 872 34.74 68.03 -12.05
N GLY A 873 34.08 67.77 -10.91
CA GLY A 873 33.27 66.59 -10.71
C GLY A 873 33.84 65.60 -9.71
N LYS A 874 33.54 65.79 -8.42
CA LYS A 874 33.17 64.72 -7.48
C LYS A 874 32.77 65.32 -6.11
N TYR A 875 31.62 64.85 -5.63
CA TYR A 875 30.91 65.26 -4.42
C TYR A 875 31.75 65.10 -3.14
N HIS A 876 31.77 66.12 -2.27
CA HIS A 876 32.37 66.02 -0.93
C HIS A 876 31.46 66.63 0.15
N GLY A 877 30.40 65.92 0.54
CA GLY A 877 29.75 66.18 1.83
C GLY A 877 30.46 65.39 2.93
N THR A 878 30.65 65.96 4.13
CA THR A 878 31.14 65.20 5.30
C THR A 878 30.46 65.60 6.61
N GLY A 879 29.33 66.32 6.55
CA GLY A 879 28.64 66.87 7.73
C GLY A 879 27.40 66.10 8.20
N ILE A 880 26.79 66.60 9.28
CA ILE A 880 25.47 66.22 9.80
C ILE A 880 24.44 67.22 9.30
N LEU A 881 23.35 66.76 8.69
CA LEU A 881 22.19 67.57 8.38
C LEU A 881 21.02 67.24 9.30
N VAL A 882 20.41 68.28 9.84
CA VAL A 882 19.18 68.21 10.63
C VAL A 882 18.07 68.95 9.89
N LYS A 883 17.02 68.24 9.49
CA LYS A 883 15.84 68.78 8.79
C LYS A 883 14.64 68.97 9.72
N SER A 884 13.57 69.54 9.18
CA SER A 884 12.29 69.77 9.85
C SER A 884 11.81 68.59 10.70
N GLY A 885 11.41 68.90 11.94
CA GLY A 885 10.89 67.95 12.94
C GLY A 885 11.96 67.30 13.80
N ALA A 886 13.23 67.28 13.38
CA ALA A 886 14.27 66.54 14.07
C ALA A 886 14.92 67.35 15.20
N VAL A 887 15.21 66.68 16.32
CA VAL A 887 16.02 67.19 17.42
C VAL A 887 17.28 66.33 17.53
N VAL A 888 18.46 66.92 17.38
CA VAL A 888 19.73 66.19 17.41
C VAL A 888 20.63 66.71 18.52
N THR A 889 20.98 65.87 19.47
CA THR A 889 21.90 66.16 20.57
C THR A 889 23.29 65.58 20.27
N ILE A 890 24.29 66.43 20.09
CA ILE A 890 25.69 66.05 19.84
C ILE A 890 26.50 66.39 21.09
N GLU A 891 27.05 65.39 21.79
CA GLU A 891 27.75 65.59 23.06
C GLU A 891 29.13 64.91 23.08
N ASN A 892 30.17 65.61 23.53
CA ASN A 892 31.54 65.06 23.66
C ASN A 892 32.16 64.56 22.34
N CYS A 893 31.79 65.16 21.21
CA CYS A 893 32.31 64.79 19.89
C CYS A 893 33.44 65.72 19.41
N THR A 894 34.37 65.17 18.61
CA THR A 894 35.36 65.96 17.86
C THR A 894 35.03 65.90 16.37
N PHE A 895 35.15 67.02 15.67
CA PHE A 895 35.09 67.11 14.21
C PHE A 895 36.39 67.76 13.74
N GLU A 896 37.27 67.00 13.10
CA GLU A 896 38.63 67.43 12.77
C GLU A 896 38.99 67.10 11.32
N LYS A 897 39.62 68.05 10.62
CA LYS A 897 40.11 67.85 9.23
C LYS A 897 39.01 67.48 8.25
N LEU A 898 37.79 68.00 8.43
CA LEU A 898 36.69 67.74 7.52
C LEU A 898 36.73 68.73 6.36
N SER A 899 36.40 68.26 5.16
CA SER A 899 36.19 69.10 3.98
C SER A 899 34.76 68.95 3.49
N VAL A 900 34.02 70.05 3.46
CA VAL A 900 32.65 70.12 2.96
C VAL A 900 32.63 70.98 1.71
N ASP A 901 32.24 70.40 0.59
CA ASP A 901 32.05 71.05 -0.70
C ASP A 901 30.61 70.88 -1.16
N ILE A 902 30.04 71.97 -1.65
CA ILE A 902 28.72 71.95 -2.29
C ILE A 902 28.97 72.31 -3.75
N ASN A 903 28.67 71.35 -4.63
CA ASN A 903 28.63 71.62 -6.05
C ASN A 903 27.60 72.73 -6.29
N ARG A 904 28.10 73.90 -6.67
CA ARG A 904 27.29 74.96 -7.26
C ARG A 904 26.74 74.38 -8.57
N TRP A 905 25.47 73.97 -8.57
CA TRP A 905 24.78 73.72 -9.84
C TRP A 905 24.84 75.05 -10.60
N GLU A 906 25.52 75.06 -11.75
CA GLU A 906 25.83 76.28 -12.52
C GLU A 906 24.59 77.08 -12.93
N ASP A 907 23.39 76.52 -12.78
CA ASP A 907 22.12 77.13 -13.19
C ASP A 907 21.23 77.64 -12.04
N SER A 908 21.64 77.51 -10.76
CA SER A 908 20.88 78.11 -9.64
C SER A 908 21.64 79.29 -9.04
N PRO A 909 21.21 80.55 -9.28
CA PRO A 909 21.80 81.73 -8.65
C PRO A 909 21.52 81.82 -7.14
N ASN A 910 20.76 80.86 -6.56
CA ASN A 910 20.45 80.84 -5.14
C ASN A 910 21.55 80.15 -4.33
N THR A 911 22.04 80.88 -3.34
CA THR A 911 23.12 80.57 -2.39
C THR A 911 22.95 79.20 -1.73
N GLY A 912 23.83 78.24 -2.01
CA GLY A 912 23.88 76.99 -1.26
C GLY A 912 24.37 77.23 0.17
N PHE A 913 23.71 76.60 1.16
CA PHE A 913 24.15 76.60 2.56
C PHE A 913 25.03 75.39 2.84
N ALA A 914 26.18 75.58 3.50
CA ALA A 914 27.11 74.50 3.81
C ALA A 914 27.53 74.51 5.28
N GLY A 915 27.40 73.36 5.96
CA GLY A 915 27.93 73.19 7.31
C GLY A 915 28.58 71.84 7.54
N ILE A 916 29.55 71.79 8.47
CA ILE A 916 29.93 70.50 9.09
C ILE A 916 28.72 69.99 9.89
N ILE A 917 27.99 70.89 10.52
CA ILE A 917 26.65 70.64 11.06
C ILE A 917 25.73 71.68 10.42
N GLU A 918 24.71 71.20 9.73
CA GLU A 918 23.74 72.02 9.01
C GLU A 918 22.34 71.79 9.58
N VAL A 919 21.62 72.87 9.84
CA VAL A 919 20.27 72.84 10.42
C VAL A 919 19.33 73.60 9.49
N GLU A 920 18.46 72.87 8.80
CA GLU A 920 17.40 73.38 7.92
C GLU A 920 16.16 73.82 8.73
N ASP A 921 15.19 74.45 8.06
CA ASP A 921 13.92 74.90 8.63
C ASP A 921 13.21 73.79 9.44
N GLY A 922 12.80 74.13 10.66
CA GLY A 922 12.13 73.24 11.61
C GLY A 922 13.04 72.21 12.30
N GLY A 923 14.33 72.16 11.97
CA GLY A 923 15.31 71.31 12.66
C GLY A 923 15.88 71.97 13.92
N LYS A 924 16.25 71.15 14.92
CA LYS A 924 16.94 71.61 16.14
C LYS A 924 18.20 70.79 16.42
N VAL A 925 19.32 71.45 16.68
CA VAL A 925 20.55 70.80 17.17
C VAL A 925 20.94 71.31 18.55
N ILE A 926 21.44 70.43 19.41
CA ILE A 926 22.00 70.74 20.73
C ILE A 926 23.44 70.21 20.75
N ILE A 927 24.43 71.08 20.77
CA ILE A 927 25.86 70.71 20.72
C ILE A 927 26.50 71.02 22.08
N LYS A 928 27.02 70.02 22.78
CA LYS A 928 27.68 70.21 24.09
C LYS A 928 29.05 69.57 24.19
N ASN A 929 30.01 70.29 24.77
CA ASN A 929 31.34 69.77 25.07
C ASN A 929 32.05 69.18 23.84
N CYS A 930 31.92 69.84 22.69
CA CYS A 930 32.49 69.39 21.42
C CYS A 930 33.74 70.19 21.02
N PHE A 931 34.53 69.61 20.11
CA PHE A 931 35.65 70.30 19.46
C PHE A 931 35.48 70.22 17.95
N ILE A 932 35.29 71.36 17.28
CA ILE A 932 35.22 71.42 15.82
C ILE A 932 36.44 72.20 15.34
N LYS A 933 37.40 71.54 14.69
CA LYS A 933 38.69 72.16 14.36
C LYS A 933 39.28 71.77 13.01
N ASN A 934 40.21 72.58 12.52
CA ASN A 934 41.05 72.25 11.36
C ASN A 934 40.28 71.83 10.10
N SER A 935 39.08 72.38 9.89
CA SER A 935 38.16 71.94 8.84
C SER A 935 37.91 73.05 7.82
N ARG A 936 37.57 72.68 6.59
CA ARG A 936 37.45 73.60 5.46
C ARG A 936 36.12 73.44 4.73
N LEU A 937 35.50 74.56 4.38
CA LEU A 937 34.35 74.63 3.48
C LEU A 937 34.86 75.12 2.12
N LEU A 938 34.76 74.29 1.08
CA LEU A 938 35.49 74.46 -0.19
C LEU A 938 34.76 75.32 -1.24
N SER A 939 33.49 75.67 -1.04
CA SER A 939 32.71 76.34 -2.08
C SER A 939 32.91 77.87 -2.13
N ASN A 940 33.37 78.36 -3.28
CA ASN A 940 33.45 79.77 -3.66
C ASN A 940 32.03 80.28 -3.99
N GLY A 941 31.24 80.58 -2.97
CA GLY A 941 29.91 81.20 -3.13
C GLY A 941 28.84 80.71 -2.15
N SER A 942 29.07 79.61 -1.44
CA SER A 942 28.14 79.13 -0.41
C SER A 942 28.28 79.92 0.88
N TRP A 943 27.14 80.17 1.52
CA TRP A 943 27.10 80.73 2.86
C TRP A 943 27.24 79.56 3.84
N GLY A 944 28.17 79.62 4.79
CA GLY A 944 28.45 78.44 5.59
C GLY A 944 29.60 78.55 6.57
N GLY A 945 29.48 77.79 7.66
CA GLY A 945 30.45 77.68 8.75
C GLY A 945 30.54 76.28 9.31
N ALA A 946 31.35 76.06 10.35
CA ALA A 946 31.34 74.79 11.07
C ALA A 946 29.92 74.40 11.51
N VAL A 947 29.14 75.39 11.98
CA VAL A 947 27.69 75.23 12.19
C VAL A 947 26.95 76.23 11.32
N CYS A 948 26.09 75.73 10.42
CA CYS A 948 25.24 76.51 9.54
C CYS A 948 23.78 76.32 9.95
N ILE A 949 23.11 77.40 10.34
CA ILE A 949 21.72 77.40 10.79
C ILE A 949 20.92 78.22 9.80
N GLN A 950 20.07 77.57 9.02
CA GLN A 950 19.20 78.21 8.04
C GLN A 950 17.98 78.86 8.71
N GLU A 951 17.20 79.62 7.94
CA GLU A 951 15.94 80.21 8.40
C GLU A 951 15.02 79.12 9.00
N GLY A 952 14.44 79.39 10.17
CA GLY A 952 13.61 78.43 10.91
C GLY A 952 14.35 77.32 11.67
N GLY A 953 15.65 77.13 11.42
CA GLY A 953 16.49 76.20 12.17
C GLY A 953 16.88 76.72 13.57
N LYS A 954 17.14 75.82 14.52
CA LYS A 954 17.53 76.16 15.90
C LYS A 954 18.80 75.45 16.36
N ALA A 955 19.71 76.16 17.02
CA ALA A 955 20.88 75.56 17.66
C ALA A 955 21.08 76.03 19.11
N GLU A 956 21.41 75.10 20.00
CA GLU A 956 21.90 75.37 21.35
C GLU A 956 23.33 74.82 21.48
N ILE A 957 24.33 75.69 21.60
CA ILE A 957 25.74 75.32 21.65
C ILE A 957 26.31 75.69 23.01
N SER A 958 26.90 74.73 23.72
CA SER A 958 27.51 75.00 25.02
C SER A 958 28.82 74.26 25.25
N TYR A 959 29.78 74.91 25.92
CA TYR A 959 31.08 74.30 26.26
C TYR A 959 31.85 73.74 25.05
N THR A 960 31.64 74.31 23.86
CA THR A 960 32.20 73.81 22.60
C THR A 960 33.26 74.78 22.08
N THR A 961 34.38 74.23 21.61
CA THR A 961 35.46 74.98 20.94
C THR A 961 35.32 74.81 19.43
N ILE A 962 35.27 75.93 18.71
CA ILE A 962 35.29 75.97 17.24
C ILE A 962 36.50 76.77 16.80
N GLU A 963 37.52 76.12 16.24
CA GLU A 963 38.77 76.78 15.91
C GLU A 963 39.37 76.38 14.56
N GLU A 964 40.14 77.27 13.95
CA GLU A 964 40.87 76.95 12.71
C GLU A 964 39.95 76.46 11.57
N ILE A 965 38.70 76.95 11.54
CA ILE A 965 37.76 76.66 10.47
C ILE A 965 37.96 77.69 9.36
N ARG A 966 38.10 77.20 8.13
CA ARG A 966 38.15 78.01 6.92
C ARG A 966 36.82 77.91 6.19
N GLY A 967 35.93 78.85 6.49
CA GLY A 967 34.61 78.99 5.85
C GLY A 967 34.70 79.39 4.37
N GLY A 968 33.57 79.20 3.67
CA GLY A 968 33.38 79.60 2.28
C GLY A 968 33.19 81.12 2.16
N HIS A 969 32.04 81.57 1.66
CA HIS A 969 31.77 83.00 1.44
C HIS A 969 31.55 83.77 2.76
N ALA A 970 30.77 83.24 3.69
CA ALA A 970 30.40 83.92 4.94
C ALA A 970 30.27 82.95 6.13
N GLY A 971 30.84 83.33 7.28
CA GLY A 971 30.64 82.66 8.58
C GLY A 971 31.65 81.55 8.87
N GLY A 972 32.93 81.89 9.12
CA GLY A 972 34.00 80.89 9.33
C GLY A 972 33.64 79.78 10.34
N ALA A 973 33.26 80.14 11.56
CA ALA A 973 32.84 79.22 12.61
C ALA A 973 31.32 78.99 12.60
N LEU A 974 30.55 80.08 12.53
CA LEU A 974 29.10 80.02 12.53
C LEU A 974 28.49 80.91 11.46
N MET A 975 27.40 80.40 10.90
CA MET A 975 26.48 81.15 10.08
C MET A 975 25.06 80.98 10.63
N VAL A 976 24.40 82.08 10.97
CA VAL A 976 23.10 82.06 11.65
C VAL A 976 22.08 82.89 10.87
N LEU A 977 21.11 82.20 10.27
CA LEU A 977 19.86 82.74 9.73
C LEU A 977 18.65 82.42 10.62
N GLY A 978 18.73 81.34 11.41
CA GLY A 978 17.71 80.94 12.39
C GLY A 978 18.03 81.39 13.82
N GLU A 979 17.66 80.59 14.82
CA GLU A 979 17.94 80.87 16.23
C GLU A 979 19.20 80.14 16.70
N CYS A 980 20.13 80.86 17.33
CA CYS A 980 21.31 80.25 17.98
C CYS A 980 21.49 80.78 19.40
N LYS A 981 21.55 79.87 20.37
CA LYS A 981 21.93 80.17 21.76
C LYS A 981 23.31 79.58 22.05
N MET A 982 24.26 80.42 22.43
CA MET A 982 25.62 80.00 22.76
C MET A 982 25.95 80.28 24.23
N GLN A 983 26.60 79.33 24.90
CA GLN A 983 27.01 79.47 26.30
C GLN A 983 28.38 78.82 26.55
N ASN A 984 29.34 79.58 27.09
CA ASN A 984 30.67 79.05 27.43
C ASN A 984 31.42 78.41 26.22
N CYS A 985 31.27 78.98 25.03
CA CYS A 985 31.96 78.52 23.82
C CYS A 985 33.23 79.33 23.55
N ILE A 986 34.22 78.70 22.92
CA ILE A 986 35.44 79.36 22.44
C ILE A 986 35.42 79.33 20.91
N ILE A 987 35.55 80.50 20.27
CA ILE A 987 35.63 80.64 18.82
C ILE A 987 36.92 81.40 18.50
N SER A 988 37.91 80.72 17.92
CA SER A 988 39.25 81.26 17.71
C SER A 988 39.83 80.88 16.35
N SER A 989 40.63 81.75 15.75
CA SER A 989 41.41 81.43 14.54
C SER A 989 40.58 80.97 13.32
N ASN A 990 39.30 81.33 13.25
CA ASN A 990 38.42 81.00 12.12
C ASN A 990 38.50 82.08 11.05
N THR A 991 38.50 81.68 9.78
CA THR A 991 38.56 82.57 8.62
C THR A 991 37.41 82.29 7.66
N SER A 992 36.99 83.27 6.88
CA SER A 992 36.06 83.09 5.74
C SER A 992 36.49 84.01 4.60
N GLY A 993 36.03 83.72 3.37
CA GLY A 993 36.36 84.47 2.17
C GLY A 993 36.02 85.96 2.27
N ASP A 994 34.75 86.28 2.55
CA ASP A 994 34.25 87.66 2.59
C ASP A 994 33.55 88.03 3.92
N GLY A 995 33.67 87.19 4.95
CA GLY A 995 32.91 87.32 6.21
C GLY A 995 33.73 87.30 7.49
N ALA A 996 33.04 87.42 8.63
CA ALA A 996 33.59 87.26 9.96
C ALA A 996 33.57 85.78 10.42
N GLY A 997 34.31 85.48 11.50
CA GLY A 997 34.27 84.16 12.14
C GLY A 997 32.85 83.76 12.60
N ILE A 998 31.98 84.71 12.89
CA ILE A 998 30.54 84.49 13.10
C ILE A 998 29.81 85.44 12.17
N TYR A 999 28.94 84.90 11.33
CA TYR A 999 28.07 85.67 10.46
C TYR A 999 26.63 85.56 10.95
N LEU A 1000 26.09 86.70 11.40
CA LEU A 1000 24.69 86.84 11.76
C LEU A 1000 24.01 87.55 10.60
N TYR A 1001 23.12 86.85 9.90
CA TYR A 1001 22.34 87.48 8.86
C TYR A 1001 21.16 88.21 9.50
N ASN A 1002 20.95 89.45 9.08
CA ASN A 1002 19.95 90.33 9.67
C ASN A 1002 18.80 90.48 8.68
N ASP A 1003 17.73 89.72 8.92
CA ASP A 1003 16.38 90.02 8.46
C ASP A 1003 15.41 89.92 9.65
#